data_AF-A0A947Z853-F1
#
_entry.id   AF-A0A947Z853-F1
#
_cell.length_a   1.000
_cell.length_b   1.000
_cell.length_c   1.000
_cell.angle_alpha   90.00
_cell.angle_beta   90.00
_cell.angle_gamma   90.00
#
_symmetry.space_group_name_H-M   'P 1'
#
loop_
_entity.id
_entity.type
_entity.pdbx_description
1 polymer ?
#
loop_
_entity_poly.entity_id
_entity_poly.type
_entity_poly.pdbx_seq_one_letter_code
_entity_poly.pdbx_strand_id
1 'polypeptide(L)'
;MIRSKPKTKVEPDKPNELAESSFVISVKGFDLKDVQLVADLPSLDMTVSGLALSGGHLYFGSESMEDSFRFHLQGRPTARDAKVRFLGANHRFSKIQFLRGYMDPREPMNLHFALTAMEGDTPVRARAFLGDHGVIVDVTAKNVGRIASRYIPLINLNDGPGSEAHIKIRGTIAEPIAQIQGSGLRFINGYGPSVDNLSGTMLFQRVEGHSTINFLDIKGTTLDATLVADGMWDLLTGNIYTKINGVALNPREFVSASVGARLPHIVDGEVTVRTVFPDVRNVEFGWKMKGKGGDLSYLTSNGSMSYVNGDLDFKSLRIDASEISIRSSGIIGKDRSMAMRGTLTGRNMGRFLKRMGIAPLLSSLDFSGLIRGTVNNPRISGQMTAGGMKAGITTIPALHSHVNINKSGATFAGVNGRLARGKISGSGGVNWSQGFFVFGQGQTKGVELSLLTKGVVKGQLQAHGRVRGQVSRLTGKVTLAMADGAAYGWKLKDAQTAITLKQGAVFIDKGKMELSGSKVTFMGSLLGPKGLGLDVKVAGLNLDALRSPIVTGVINADLGLRGSVTAPYLLGNATLSRARIHGRPAGSDITLRFYREKKTNLFSGNVFNKIAINGQYQSLPKPQSIVTVAFNDMDPALFISPRLLRSYGVDMLLSGSGEAILKPGSFPAATLRVTKARVGMTGIPNKFGPTRPREVLKLGKPLLLTLTKRGIKAHRFNIAGLGTDLDLEAFYDFKQLTGKLDGDVGMTLVPYFMPQGYMERATGSLSLKIAFLQKSDGLDLNGSAYFAGNQLYRSMGGEKITIRAGKITFAPRKLTLDTVRVVYEEEEMVANGQLDLGPWVNPTHMSFDINGLVSSKALFLLAAGSLYSTTGRSRLDLHVSGATTAPQFKGRLKMVENNRIYLRSGREITLAKDSLATFSGPNVRLVGVKVEMEDGFILADGGFTWQKGRPVDMDIALQLRNLVERSSSYEFEMMGNLRLFCQGNDPLTLR
;
A
#
# COMPACT_ATOMS: atom_id res chain seq x y z
N MET A 1 -7.44 34.08 -43.21
CA MET A 1 -6.28 35.00 -43.22
C MET A 1 -5.04 34.21 -43.62
N ILE A 2 -4.68 34.31 -44.91
CA ILE A 2 -3.38 34.74 -45.48
C ILE A 2 -2.38 33.57 -45.60
N ARG A 3 -2.38 32.85 -46.75
CA ARG A 3 -1.59 33.01 -48.02
C ARG A 3 -0.23 32.26 -47.89
N SER A 4 0.22 31.47 -48.85
CA SER A 4 0.31 31.73 -50.29
C SER A 4 0.33 30.48 -51.20
N LYS A 5 -0.27 30.63 -52.40
CA LYS A 5 -0.04 29.90 -53.68
C LYS A 5 1.22 30.49 -54.40
N PRO A 6 1.67 30.11 -55.65
CA PRO A 6 1.02 29.27 -56.69
C PRO A 6 1.90 28.34 -57.60
N LYS A 7 1.18 27.47 -58.35
CA LYS A 7 1.32 27.02 -59.78
C LYS A 7 2.58 26.20 -60.20
N THR A 8 2.52 25.25 -61.15
CA THR A 8 1.73 25.19 -62.39
C THR A 8 1.55 23.74 -62.93
N LYS A 9 0.46 23.54 -63.68
CA LYS A 9 0.09 22.44 -64.61
C LYS A 9 1.17 22.15 -65.67
N VAL A 10 1.22 20.89 -66.16
CA VAL A 10 1.21 20.51 -67.60
C VAL A 10 0.60 19.09 -67.75
N GLU A 11 -0.34 18.94 -68.69
CA GLU A 11 -0.98 17.70 -69.19
C GLU A 11 -0.03 16.87 -70.06
N PRO A 12 -0.28 15.58 -70.29
CA PRO A 12 0.20 14.93 -71.51
C PRO A 12 -0.95 14.60 -72.47
N ASP A 13 -0.66 14.94 -73.72
CA ASP A 13 -1.35 14.73 -74.97
C ASP A 13 -1.88 13.31 -75.22
N LYS A 14 -3.01 13.26 -75.94
CA LYS A 14 -3.40 12.11 -76.76
C LYS A 14 -2.39 11.92 -77.91
N PRO A 15 -2.18 10.67 -78.35
CA PRO A 15 -2.10 10.42 -79.78
C PRO A 15 -3.06 9.31 -80.24
N ASN A 16 -3.85 9.70 -81.23
CA ASN A 16 -4.19 8.98 -82.47
C ASN A 16 -4.84 7.58 -82.40
N GLU A 17 -6.13 7.59 -82.75
CA GLU A 17 -6.72 6.61 -83.65
C GLU A 17 -5.80 6.37 -84.87
N LEU A 18 -5.53 5.09 -85.16
CA LEU A 18 -5.12 4.63 -86.48
C LEU A 18 -5.99 3.42 -86.88
N ALA A 19 -6.90 3.71 -87.80
CA ALA A 19 -7.60 2.86 -88.77
C ALA A 19 -8.18 1.50 -88.32
N GLU A 20 -9.52 1.44 -88.28
CA GLU A 20 -10.29 0.22 -88.54
C GLU A 20 -9.83 -0.39 -89.87
N SER A 21 -9.19 -1.56 -89.82
CA SER A 21 -9.14 -2.47 -90.98
C SER A 21 -10.33 -3.41 -90.88
N SER A 22 -11.47 -2.92 -91.37
CA SER A 22 -12.69 -3.68 -91.60
C SER A 22 -12.40 -4.95 -92.42
N PHE A 23 -12.83 -6.12 -91.94
CA PHE A 23 -12.99 -7.30 -92.80
C PHE A 23 -14.41 -7.31 -93.36
N VAL A 24 -14.53 -7.45 -94.68
CA VAL A 24 -15.83 -7.57 -95.36
C VAL A 24 -16.08 -9.04 -95.66
N ILE A 25 -17.15 -9.60 -95.10
CA ILE A 25 -17.70 -10.89 -95.54
C ILE A 25 -18.83 -10.59 -96.54
N SER A 26 -18.62 -10.90 -97.82
CA SER A 26 -19.71 -10.91 -98.79
C SER A 26 -20.27 -12.33 -98.90
N VAL A 27 -21.45 -12.56 -98.34
CA VAL A 27 -22.21 -13.80 -98.51
C VAL A 27 -23.38 -13.52 -99.44
N LYS A 28 -23.44 -14.19 -100.60
CA LYS A 28 -24.63 -14.15 -101.46
C LYS A 28 -25.70 -15.08 -100.86
N GLY A 29 -26.45 -14.55 -99.91
CA GLY A 29 -27.67 -15.15 -99.36
C GLY A 29 -27.43 -16.09 -98.16
N PHE A 30 -28.20 -15.85 -97.09
CA PHE A 30 -28.41 -16.81 -96.00
C PHE A 30 -29.87 -17.26 -96.06
N ASP A 31 -30.09 -18.57 -95.96
CA ASP A 31 -31.43 -19.13 -95.80
C ASP A 31 -31.53 -19.67 -94.37
N LEU A 32 -32.29 -19.00 -93.52
CA LEU A 32 -32.55 -19.40 -92.13
C LEU A 32 -33.93 -20.07 -92.08
N LYS A 33 -33.95 -21.40 -91.89
CA LYS A 33 -35.18 -22.15 -91.59
C LYS A 33 -35.19 -22.61 -90.14
N ASP A 34 -36.39 -22.64 -89.57
CA ASP A 34 -36.74 -23.11 -88.22
C ASP A 34 -36.12 -22.29 -87.07
N VAL A 35 -36.53 -21.02 -86.94
CA VAL A 35 -36.17 -20.17 -85.78
C VAL A 35 -37.26 -20.25 -84.71
N GLN A 36 -36.91 -20.73 -83.51
CA GLN A 36 -37.73 -20.60 -82.31
C GLN A 36 -37.04 -19.66 -81.30
N LEU A 37 -37.81 -18.73 -80.73
CA LEU A 37 -37.39 -17.85 -79.64
C LEU A 37 -37.94 -18.40 -78.33
N VAL A 38 -37.08 -18.69 -77.36
CA VAL A 38 -37.50 -19.11 -76.02
C VAL A 38 -36.83 -18.19 -75.00
N ALA A 39 -37.64 -17.60 -74.11
CA ALA A 39 -37.19 -16.76 -73.01
C ALA A 39 -37.53 -17.45 -71.67
N ASP A 40 -36.54 -17.55 -70.79
CA ASP A 40 -36.73 -18.03 -69.41
C ASP A 40 -37.08 -16.83 -68.52
N LEU A 41 -38.33 -16.77 -68.02
CA LEU A 41 -38.79 -15.76 -67.06
C LEU A 41 -39.07 -16.42 -65.69
N PRO A 42 -38.39 -16.02 -64.59
CA PRO A 42 -38.76 -16.41 -63.24
C PRO A 42 -39.83 -15.46 -62.68
N SER A 43 -40.98 -16.03 -62.29
CA SER A 43 -42.11 -15.46 -61.52
C SER A 43 -42.93 -14.32 -62.13
N LEU A 44 -44.24 -14.41 -61.89
CA LEU A 44 -45.33 -13.58 -62.40
C LEU A 44 -45.25 -12.11 -61.95
N ASP A 45 -45.42 -11.21 -62.93
CA ASP A 45 -46.30 -10.03 -62.97
C ASP A 45 -45.62 -8.85 -63.69
N MET A 46 -45.42 -8.99 -65.00
CA MET A 46 -45.17 -7.84 -65.88
C MET A 46 -45.84 -8.07 -67.23
N THR A 47 -46.89 -7.31 -67.50
CA THR A 47 -47.46 -7.15 -68.84
C THR A 47 -46.47 -6.37 -69.70
N VAL A 48 -45.68 -7.07 -70.52
CA VAL A 48 -44.85 -6.43 -71.55
C VAL A 48 -45.67 -6.30 -72.83
N SER A 49 -46.23 -5.11 -73.05
CA SER A 49 -46.79 -4.71 -74.35
C SER A 49 -45.72 -3.98 -75.16
N GLY A 50 -45.47 -4.39 -76.41
CA GLY A 50 -44.64 -3.62 -77.35
C GLY A 50 -43.52 -4.35 -78.09
N LEU A 51 -43.50 -5.69 -78.14
CA LEU A 51 -42.55 -6.43 -79.00
C LEU A 51 -43.09 -6.52 -80.44
N ALA A 52 -42.48 -5.79 -81.36
CA ALA A 52 -42.73 -5.93 -82.80
C ALA A 52 -41.43 -6.24 -83.55
N LEU A 53 -41.49 -7.25 -84.42
CA LEU A 53 -40.41 -7.69 -85.29
C LEU A 53 -40.72 -7.20 -86.70
N SER A 54 -40.02 -6.17 -87.15
CA SER A 54 -40.17 -5.60 -88.50
C SER A 54 -38.80 -5.40 -89.12
N GLY A 55 -38.63 -5.84 -90.37
CA GLY A 55 -37.36 -5.72 -91.10
C GLY A 55 -36.19 -6.53 -90.54
N GLY A 56 -36.45 -7.55 -89.71
CA GLY A 56 -35.39 -8.40 -89.12
C GLY A 56 -34.67 -7.78 -87.91
N HIS A 57 -35.15 -6.64 -87.40
CA HIS A 57 -34.66 -6.02 -86.17
C HIS A 57 -35.76 -6.01 -85.10
N LEU A 58 -35.39 -6.31 -83.85
CA LEU A 58 -36.28 -6.28 -82.69
C LEU A 58 -36.14 -4.91 -82.02
N TYR A 59 -37.21 -4.12 -81.95
CA TYR A 59 -37.21 -2.81 -81.28
C TYR A 59 -37.83 -2.95 -79.89
N PHE A 60 -37.17 -2.36 -78.87
CA PHE A 60 -37.66 -2.31 -77.49
C PHE A 60 -37.57 -0.88 -76.98
N GLY A 61 -38.68 -0.29 -76.53
CA GLY A 61 -38.74 1.09 -76.05
C GLY A 61 -39.23 1.15 -74.60
N SER A 62 -38.32 1.42 -73.66
CA SER A 62 -38.65 1.78 -72.27
C SER A 62 -37.44 2.42 -71.60
N GLU A 63 -37.64 3.60 -71.01
CA GLU A 63 -36.63 4.34 -70.25
C GLU A 63 -36.45 3.70 -68.85
N SER A 64 -35.23 3.28 -68.54
CA SER A 64 -34.78 2.63 -67.29
C SER A 64 -35.32 1.21 -67.02
N MET A 65 -34.47 0.21 -67.30
CA MET A 65 -34.48 -1.09 -66.63
C MET A 65 -33.04 -1.39 -66.18
N GLU A 66 -32.86 -1.61 -64.88
CA GLU A 66 -31.56 -1.82 -64.23
C GLU A 66 -31.12 -3.30 -64.16
N ASP A 67 -31.89 -4.24 -64.73
CA ASP A 67 -31.51 -5.66 -64.76
C ASP A 67 -31.48 -6.27 -66.16
N SER A 68 -30.58 -7.24 -66.35
CA SER A 68 -30.19 -7.82 -67.64
C SER A 68 -31.03 -9.06 -67.98
N PHE A 69 -31.71 -9.04 -69.12
CA PHE A 69 -32.50 -10.17 -69.63
C PHE A 69 -31.72 -11.00 -70.65
N ARG A 70 -31.91 -12.33 -70.64
CA ARG A 70 -31.35 -13.26 -71.63
C ARG A 70 -32.41 -13.69 -72.64
N PHE A 71 -32.07 -13.65 -73.92
CA PHE A 71 -32.84 -14.26 -74.99
C PHE A 71 -32.01 -15.36 -75.65
N HIS A 72 -32.65 -16.49 -75.97
CA HIS A 72 -32.01 -17.58 -76.70
C HIS A 72 -32.63 -17.70 -78.10
N LEU A 73 -31.79 -17.67 -79.11
CA LEU A 73 -32.16 -17.81 -80.52
C LEU A 73 -31.54 -19.11 -81.04
N GLN A 74 -32.36 -20.11 -81.37
CA GLN A 74 -31.90 -21.36 -81.96
C GLN A 74 -32.26 -21.42 -83.44
N GLY A 75 -31.24 -21.53 -84.30
CA GLY A 75 -31.35 -21.82 -85.72
C GLY A 75 -30.04 -22.41 -86.27
N ARG A 76 -30.09 -23.28 -87.28
CA ARG A 76 -28.90 -23.92 -87.87
C ARG A 76 -28.57 -23.31 -89.24
N PRO A 77 -27.57 -22.42 -89.36
CA PRO A 77 -27.16 -21.91 -90.66
C PRO A 77 -26.26 -22.92 -91.40
N THR A 78 -26.50 -23.10 -92.70
CA THR A 78 -25.55 -23.73 -93.62
C THR A 78 -25.32 -22.84 -94.83
N ALA A 79 -24.06 -22.64 -95.21
CA ALA A 79 -23.68 -21.91 -96.41
C ALA A 79 -22.92 -22.85 -97.36
N ARG A 80 -23.30 -22.86 -98.64
CA ARG A 80 -22.57 -23.58 -99.69
C ARG A 80 -21.79 -22.56 -100.53
N ASP A 81 -20.52 -22.90 -100.82
CA ASP A 81 -19.56 -22.13 -101.62
C ASP A 81 -19.19 -20.72 -101.11
N ALA A 82 -18.56 -20.66 -99.95
CA ALA A 82 -17.95 -19.44 -99.43
C ALA A 82 -16.55 -19.21 -100.04
N LYS A 83 -16.33 -18.00 -100.59
CA LYS A 83 -14.99 -17.49 -100.91
C LYS A 83 -14.56 -16.57 -99.78
N VAL A 84 -13.48 -16.92 -99.08
CA VAL A 84 -12.90 -16.08 -98.03
C VAL A 84 -11.49 -15.68 -98.46
N ARG A 85 -11.20 -14.39 -98.39
CA ARG A 85 -9.87 -13.84 -98.68
C ARG A 85 -9.22 -13.45 -97.36
N PHE A 86 -8.14 -14.13 -97.01
CA PHE A 86 -7.43 -13.91 -95.74
C PHE A 86 -5.93 -13.81 -96.03
N LEU A 87 -5.29 -12.74 -95.55
CA LEU A 87 -3.85 -12.48 -95.72
C LEU A 87 -3.35 -12.63 -97.18
N GLY A 88 -4.06 -12.00 -98.12
CA GLY A 88 -3.67 -11.97 -99.53
C GLY A 88 -3.96 -13.23 -100.34
N ALA A 89 -4.38 -14.34 -99.72
CA ALA A 89 -4.75 -15.58 -100.41
C ALA A 89 -6.27 -15.76 -100.51
N ASN A 90 -6.74 -16.21 -101.68
CA ASN A 90 -8.14 -16.56 -101.92
C ASN A 90 -8.34 -18.05 -101.64
N HIS A 91 -9.27 -18.39 -100.73
CA HIS A 91 -9.64 -19.77 -100.46
C HIS A 91 -11.13 -20.00 -100.76
N ARG A 92 -11.41 -21.12 -101.45
CA ARG A 92 -12.77 -21.61 -101.76
C ARG A 92 -13.07 -22.80 -100.86
N PHE A 93 -14.19 -22.75 -100.16
CA PHE A 93 -14.66 -23.85 -99.32
C PHE A 93 -15.96 -24.41 -99.89
N SER A 94 -15.96 -25.70 -100.24
CA SER A 94 -17.11 -26.38 -100.86
C SER A 94 -18.26 -26.65 -99.87
N LYS A 95 -17.99 -26.61 -98.55
CA LYS A 95 -19.03 -26.69 -97.53
C LYS A 95 -18.50 -26.20 -96.17
N ILE A 96 -19.23 -25.30 -95.51
CA ILE A 96 -18.99 -24.93 -94.11
C ILE A 96 -20.23 -25.32 -93.31
N GLN A 97 -20.05 -26.20 -92.32
CA GLN A 97 -21.13 -26.66 -91.44
C GLN A 97 -20.84 -26.26 -90.00
N PHE A 98 -21.68 -25.38 -89.45
CA PHE A 98 -21.62 -25.00 -88.03
C PHE A 98 -22.46 -26.01 -87.23
N LEU A 99 -21.80 -26.83 -86.41
CA LEU A 99 -22.47 -27.96 -85.76
C LEU A 99 -23.22 -27.61 -84.46
N ARG A 100 -23.07 -26.39 -83.94
CA ARG A 100 -23.90 -25.71 -82.92
C ARG A 100 -23.25 -24.35 -82.62
N GLY A 101 -24.02 -23.27 -82.61
CA GLY A 101 -23.53 -21.94 -82.23
C GLY A 101 -24.39 -21.36 -81.13
N TYR A 102 -23.77 -21.04 -79.99
CA TYR A 102 -24.29 -20.13 -78.98
C TYR A 102 -23.42 -18.87 -79.06
N MET A 103 -24.01 -17.69 -79.16
CA MET A 103 -23.27 -16.42 -79.18
C MET A 103 -23.53 -15.67 -77.87
N ASP A 104 -22.53 -15.63 -77.01
CA ASP A 104 -22.39 -14.65 -75.92
C ASP A 104 -21.04 -13.91 -76.15
N PRO A 105 -21.03 -12.59 -76.37
CA PRO A 105 -19.82 -11.84 -76.69
C PRO A 105 -18.81 -11.70 -75.53
N ARG A 106 -19.04 -12.33 -74.36
CA ARG A 106 -18.10 -12.33 -73.22
C ARG A 106 -17.52 -13.69 -72.86
N GLU A 107 -17.78 -14.75 -73.64
CA GLU A 107 -17.19 -16.08 -73.43
C GLU A 107 -16.24 -16.50 -74.57
N PRO A 108 -15.17 -17.27 -74.28
CA PRO A 108 -14.17 -17.67 -75.27
C PRO A 108 -14.77 -18.57 -76.36
N MET A 109 -14.50 -18.23 -77.62
CA MET A 109 -14.87 -19.07 -78.76
C MET A 109 -14.04 -20.37 -78.77
N ASN A 110 -14.69 -21.51 -78.51
CA ASN A 110 -14.09 -22.82 -78.70
C ASN A 110 -14.18 -23.25 -80.18
N LEU A 111 -13.12 -23.01 -80.93
CA LEU A 111 -12.96 -23.53 -82.29
C LEU A 111 -12.42 -24.97 -82.24
N HIS A 112 -13.27 -25.94 -82.58
CA HIS A 112 -12.87 -27.33 -82.75
C HIS A 112 -12.47 -27.60 -84.20
N PHE A 113 -11.18 -27.85 -84.45
CA PHE A 113 -10.72 -28.38 -85.74
C PHE A 113 -10.75 -29.91 -85.70
N ALA A 114 -11.62 -30.53 -86.50
CA ALA A 114 -11.55 -31.97 -86.76
C ALA A 114 -10.93 -32.19 -88.15
N LEU A 115 -9.62 -32.48 -88.19
CA LEU A 115 -8.94 -32.95 -89.40
C LEU A 115 -9.12 -34.47 -89.51
N THR A 116 -9.83 -34.92 -90.54
CA THR A 116 -9.92 -36.36 -90.86
C THR A 116 -9.06 -36.59 -92.11
N ALA A 117 -7.90 -37.22 -91.91
CA ALA A 117 -6.78 -37.31 -92.85
C ALA A 117 -7.03 -38.26 -94.02
N MET A 118 -6.33 -38.06 -95.14
CA MET A 118 -6.04 -39.12 -96.12
C MET A 118 -4.60 -39.01 -96.63
N GLU A 119 -3.94 -40.16 -96.67
CA GLU A 119 -2.60 -40.51 -97.17
C GLU A 119 -1.71 -39.40 -97.77
N GLY A 120 -0.52 -39.23 -97.19
CA GLY A 120 0.57 -38.44 -97.75
C GLY A 120 1.58 -37.97 -96.69
N ASP A 121 2.88 -38.25 -96.92
CA ASP A 121 4.03 -37.98 -96.03
C ASP A 121 4.39 -36.48 -95.88
N THR A 122 3.42 -35.60 -95.65
CA THR A 122 3.69 -34.16 -95.50
C THR A 122 3.53 -33.70 -94.05
N PRO A 123 4.58 -33.16 -93.39
CA PRO A 123 4.44 -32.62 -92.05
C PRO A 123 3.58 -31.36 -92.07
N VAL A 124 2.48 -31.38 -91.33
CA VAL A 124 1.61 -30.21 -91.14
C VAL A 124 2.27 -29.28 -90.11
N ARG A 125 2.73 -28.10 -90.55
CA ARG A 125 3.10 -27.00 -89.63
C ARG A 125 1.91 -26.06 -89.47
N ALA A 126 1.31 -26.05 -88.29
CA ALA A 126 0.37 -25.00 -87.89
C ALA A 126 1.14 -23.94 -87.06
N ARG A 127 1.08 -22.68 -87.48
CA ARG A 127 1.43 -21.51 -86.63
C ARG A 127 0.12 -20.84 -86.22
N ALA A 128 -0.08 -20.67 -84.92
CA ALA A 128 -1.14 -19.82 -84.38
C ALA A 128 -0.49 -18.54 -83.82
N PHE A 129 -0.97 -17.38 -84.25
CA PHE A 129 -0.71 -16.10 -83.57
C PHE A 129 -1.93 -15.81 -82.70
N LEU A 130 -1.72 -15.55 -81.41
CA LEU A 130 -2.80 -15.39 -80.44
C LEU A 130 -2.55 -14.14 -79.61
N GLY A 131 -3.51 -13.20 -79.66
CA GLY A 131 -3.73 -12.26 -78.55
C GLY A 131 -4.41 -12.97 -77.38
N ASP A 132 -4.69 -12.22 -76.33
CA ASP A 132 -4.91 -12.59 -74.90
C ASP A 132 -5.90 -13.72 -74.50
N HIS A 133 -6.32 -14.64 -75.38
CA HIS A 133 -7.26 -15.73 -75.06
C HIS A 133 -6.78 -17.11 -75.58
N GLY A 134 -6.81 -18.13 -74.71
CA GLY A 134 -6.15 -19.44 -74.87
C GLY A 134 -6.76 -20.42 -75.89
N VAL A 135 -5.98 -21.44 -76.27
CA VAL A 135 -6.34 -22.46 -77.29
C VAL A 135 -6.20 -23.90 -76.73
N ILE A 136 -7.15 -24.77 -77.10
CA ILE A 136 -7.09 -26.22 -76.85
C ILE A 136 -6.76 -26.96 -78.15
N VAL A 137 -5.68 -27.75 -78.16
CA VAL A 137 -5.31 -28.62 -79.28
C VAL A 137 -5.51 -30.08 -78.84
N ASP A 138 -6.53 -30.75 -79.40
CA ASP A 138 -6.82 -32.17 -79.14
C ASP A 138 -6.34 -33.02 -80.34
N VAL A 139 -5.32 -33.86 -80.12
CA VAL A 139 -4.73 -34.72 -81.16
C VAL A 139 -5.12 -36.17 -80.89
N THR A 140 -5.84 -36.78 -81.86
CA THR A 140 -6.27 -38.18 -81.77
C THR A 140 -5.60 -39.00 -82.88
N ALA A 141 -4.76 -39.97 -82.52
CA ALA A 141 -4.17 -40.91 -83.46
C ALA A 141 -4.90 -42.26 -83.37
N LYS A 142 -5.42 -42.77 -84.50
CA LYS A 142 -6.25 -44.00 -84.54
C LYS A 142 -5.56 -45.27 -85.04
N ASN A 143 -4.27 -45.25 -85.38
CA ASN A 143 -3.54 -46.43 -85.85
C ASN A 143 -2.32 -46.76 -84.99
N VAL A 144 -2.27 -48.00 -84.50
CA VAL A 144 -1.20 -48.57 -83.68
C VAL A 144 -0.20 -49.23 -84.62
N GLY A 145 0.89 -48.53 -84.92
CA GLY A 145 2.00 -49.06 -85.73
C GLY A 145 2.45 -48.04 -86.76
N ARG A 146 3.64 -47.46 -86.53
CA ARG A 146 4.34 -46.46 -87.37
C ARG A 146 3.76 -45.05 -87.37
N ILE A 147 4.00 -44.33 -86.28
CA ILE A 147 4.40 -42.92 -86.36
C ILE A 147 5.73 -42.79 -85.63
N ALA A 148 6.82 -42.84 -86.38
CA ALA A 148 8.15 -42.56 -85.85
C ALA A 148 8.29 -41.04 -85.59
N SER A 149 8.39 -40.69 -84.31
CA SER A 149 9.26 -39.66 -83.74
C SER A 149 9.34 -38.23 -84.32
N ARG A 150 8.36 -37.70 -85.08
CA ARG A 150 8.46 -36.30 -85.58
C ARG A 150 7.17 -35.46 -85.49
N TYR A 151 6.54 -35.45 -84.31
CA TYR A 151 5.58 -34.39 -83.98
C TYR A 151 6.17 -33.49 -82.90
N ILE A 152 6.57 -32.27 -83.28
CA ILE A 152 6.97 -31.20 -82.35
C ILE A 152 6.02 -30.03 -82.57
N PRO A 153 4.99 -29.82 -81.73
CA PRO A 153 4.33 -28.52 -81.70
C PRO A 153 5.31 -27.53 -81.09
N LEU A 154 5.81 -26.58 -81.88
CA LEU A 154 6.51 -25.40 -81.35
C LEU A 154 5.45 -24.39 -80.92
N ILE A 155 5.28 -24.22 -79.60
CA ILE A 155 4.33 -23.26 -79.04
C ILE A 155 5.15 -22.13 -78.40
N ASN A 156 5.02 -20.92 -78.96
CA ASN A 156 5.69 -19.71 -78.48
C ASN A 156 4.68 -18.89 -77.68
N LEU A 157 4.91 -18.74 -76.36
CA LEU A 157 4.00 -18.08 -75.42
C LEU A 157 4.56 -16.74 -74.92
N ASN A 158 5.47 -16.10 -75.68
CA ASN A 158 6.15 -14.88 -75.25
C ASN A 158 5.31 -13.59 -75.30
N ASP A 159 4.09 -13.65 -75.83
CA ASP A 159 3.21 -12.50 -75.97
C ASP A 159 2.15 -12.53 -74.85
N GLY A 160 2.47 -11.88 -73.72
CA GLY A 160 1.50 -11.48 -72.68
C GLY A 160 1.33 -12.43 -71.46
N PRO A 161 1.21 -11.88 -70.23
CA PRO A 161 0.89 -12.66 -69.03
C PRO A 161 -0.57 -13.15 -69.06
N GLY A 162 -0.78 -14.42 -69.39
CA GLY A 162 -2.13 -15.04 -69.45
C GLY A 162 -2.31 -16.09 -70.54
N SER A 163 -1.34 -16.25 -71.44
CA SER A 163 -1.39 -17.21 -72.54
C SER A 163 -1.29 -18.67 -72.06
N GLU A 164 -2.40 -19.41 -72.11
CA GLU A 164 -2.47 -20.84 -71.73
C GLU A 164 -2.61 -21.75 -72.97
N ALA A 165 -1.87 -22.86 -73.00
CA ALA A 165 -1.98 -23.91 -74.02
C ALA A 165 -2.38 -25.24 -73.38
N HIS A 166 -3.48 -25.84 -73.85
CA HIS A 166 -3.93 -27.15 -73.40
C HIS A 166 -3.70 -28.20 -74.50
N ILE A 167 -2.80 -29.14 -74.26
CA ILE A 167 -2.51 -30.25 -75.19
C ILE A 167 -3.17 -31.52 -74.64
N LYS A 168 -4.08 -32.11 -75.42
CA LYS A 168 -4.70 -33.40 -75.08
C LYS A 168 -4.31 -34.44 -76.12
N ILE A 169 -3.64 -35.50 -75.68
CA ILE A 169 -3.17 -36.59 -76.54
C ILE A 169 -3.95 -37.85 -76.18
N ARG A 170 -4.52 -38.54 -77.17
CA ARG A 170 -5.21 -39.82 -76.97
C ARG A 170 -4.59 -40.89 -77.87
N GLY A 171 -3.90 -41.87 -77.25
CA GLY A 171 -3.21 -43.00 -77.90
C GLY A 171 -1.85 -43.34 -77.24
N THR A 172 -1.25 -44.48 -77.58
CA THR A 172 0.07 -44.91 -77.06
C THR A 172 1.19 -44.29 -77.89
N ILE A 173 2.00 -43.40 -77.30
CA ILE A 173 3.18 -42.78 -77.94
C ILE A 173 4.42 -43.30 -77.25
N ALA A 174 5.39 -43.81 -78.00
CA ALA A 174 6.59 -44.42 -77.42
C ALA A 174 7.51 -43.39 -76.72
N GLU A 175 7.65 -42.17 -77.25
CA GLU A 175 8.45 -41.08 -76.65
C GLU A 175 7.92 -39.70 -77.09
N PRO A 176 7.12 -38.98 -76.29
CA PRO A 176 6.68 -37.63 -76.63
C PRO A 176 7.79 -36.60 -76.33
N ILE A 177 8.17 -35.77 -77.31
CA ILE A 177 9.04 -34.60 -77.13
C ILE A 177 8.22 -33.34 -77.45
N ALA A 178 8.01 -32.46 -76.47
CA ALA A 178 7.40 -31.14 -76.66
C ALA A 178 8.43 -30.05 -76.39
N GLN A 179 8.52 -29.05 -77.28
CA GLN A 179 9.46 -27.92 -77.14
C GLN A 179 8.63 -26.63 -77.00
N ILE A 180 8.63 -26.08 -75.78
CA ILE A 180 7.80 -24.93 -75.40
C ILE A 180 8.72 -23.78 -75.00
N GLN A 181 8.45 -22.58 -75.51
CA GLN A 181 9.22 -21.38 -75.21
C GLN A 181 8.26 -20.34 -74.61
N GLY A 182 8.36 -20.11 -73.29
CA GLY A 182 7.50 -19.18 -72.53
C GLY A 182 7.19 -19.66 -71.11
N SER A 183 6.51 -18.82 -70.32
CA SER A 183 6.51 -18.86 -68.84
C SER A 183 5.45 -19.73 -68.14
N GLY A 184 4.74 -20.63 -68.83
CA GLY A 184 3.70 -21.46 -68.18
C GLY A 184 3.37 -22.76 -68.89
N LEU A 185 3.31 -23.87 -68.13
CA LEU A 185 2.91 -25.19 -68.61
C LEU A 185 2.03 -25.86 -67.54
N ARG A 186 0.79 -26.25 -67.90
CA ARG A 186 -0.10 -27.04 -67.05
C ARG A 186 -0.45 -28.37 -67.72
N PHE A 187 -0.05 -29.47 -67.11
CA PHE A 187 -0.42 -30.82 -67.55
C PHE A 187 -1.69 -31.27 -66.81
N ILE A 188 -2.72 -31.71 -67.53
CA ILE A 188 -3.97 -32.21 -66.94
C ILE A 188 -4.14 -33.67 -67.36
N ASN A 189 -4.02 -34.59 -66.40
CA ASN A 189 -4.25 -36.01 -66.65
C ASN A 189 -5.77 -36.28 -66.75
N GLY A 190 -6.26 -36.61 -67.94
CA GLY A 190 -7.68 -36.91 -68.19
C GLY A 190 -8.00 -38.36 -67.81
N TYR A 191 -8.99 -38.56 -66.95
CA TYR A 191 -9.44 -39.87 -66.48
C TYR A 191 -9.68 -40.90 -67.61
N GLY A 192 -8.95 -42.02 -67.56
CA GLY A 192 -9.00 -43.23 -68.41
C GLY A 192 -7.93 -44.24 -67.94
N PRO A 193 -8.04 -45.56 -68.23
CA PRO A 193 -7.32 -46.61 -67.49
C PRO A 193 -5.80 -46.52 -67.61
N SER A 194 -5.12 -46.98 -66.55
CA SER A 194 -3.69 -46.89 -66.24
C SER A 194 -2.72 -46.98 -67.42
N VAL A 195 -1.81 -46.01 -67.51
CA VAL A 195 -0.57 -46.11 -68.28
C VAL A 195 0.54 -46.52 -67.32
N ASP A 196 0.91 -47.80 -67.36
CA ASP A 196 2.18 -48.29 -66.81
C ASP A 196 3.32 -47.91 -67.78
N ASN A 197 4.43 -47.40 -67.22
CA ASN A 197 5.66 -46.93 -67.90
C ASN A 197 5.58 -45.60 -68.67
N LEU A 198 5.82 -44.50 -67.94
CA LEU A 198 6.39 -43.28 -68.49
C LEU A 198 7.88 -43.21 -68.11
N SER A 199 8.76 -43.70 -68.98
CA SER A 199 10.18 -43.36 -68.98
C SER A 199 10.42 -42.33 -70.09
N GLY A 200 10.29 -41.05 -69.76
CA GLY A 200 10.54 -39.94 -70.69
C GLY A 200 11.44 -38.89 -70.04
N THR A 201 12.54 -38.58 -70.71
CA THR A 201 13.53 -37.60 -70.26
C THR A 201 13.07 -36.19 -70.63
N MET A 202 12.80 -35.32 -69.64
CA MET A 202 12.59 -33.89 -69.89
C MET A 202 13.96 -33.20 -70.03
N LEU A 203 14.33 -32.80 -71.25
CA LEU A 203 15.47 -31.92 -71.50
C LEU A 203 15.03 -30.46 -71.35
N PHE A 204 15.34 -29.84 -70.21
CA PHE A 204 15.30 -28.39 -70.06
C PHE A 204 16.59 -27.79 -70.67
N GLN A 205 16.46 -27.10 -71.81
CA GLN A 205 17.54 -26.27 -72.33
C GLN A 205 17.54 -24.93 -71.59
N ARG A 206 18.68 -24.59 -70.99
CA ARG A 206 18.91 -23.35 -70.22
C ARG A 206 18.38 -22.13 -70.99
N VAL A 207 17.31 -21.53 -70.46
CA VAL A 207 16.95 -20.15 -70.77
C VAL A 207 17.51 -19.31 -69.63
N GLU A 208 18.45 -18.44 -69.93
CA GLU A 208 18.78 -17.34 -69.02
C GLU A 208 17.57 -16.41 -68.98
N GLY A 209 16.62 -16.71 -68.10
CA GLY A 209 15.35 -16.00 -68.03
C GLY A 209 14.54 -16.44 -66.84
N HIS A 210 14.24 -15.49 -65.95
CA HIS A 210 13.45 -15.68 -64.74
C HIS A 210 12.09 -16.31 -65.07
N SER A 211 11.85 -17.55 -64.62
CA SER A 211 10.52 -18.16 -64.68
C SER A 211 9.72 -17.71 -63.46
N THR A 212 8.60 -17.03 -63.67
CA THR A 212 7.66 -16.60 -62.62
C THR A 212 6.50 -17.58 -62.53
N ILE A 213 6.29 -18.18 -61.36
CA ILE A 213 5.13 -19.06 -61.10
C ILE A 213 4.11 -18.30 -60.25
N ASN A 214 2.97 -17.95 -60.85
CA ASN A 214 1.85 -17.33 -60.15
C ASN A 214 0.92 -18.42 -59.58
N PHE A 215 0.57 -18.32 -58.30
CA PHE A 215 -0.44 -19.20 -57.69
C PHE A 215 -1.82 -18.55 -57.76
N LEU A 216 -2.83 -19.37 -58.02
CA LEU A 216 -4.24 -18.99 -57.92
C LEU A 216 -4.80 -19.57 -56.60
N ASP A 217 -5.48 -18.76 -55.81
CA ASP A 217 -6.35 -19.20 -54.70
C ASP A 217 -7.39 -20.22 -55.24
N ILE A 218 -7.96 -21.06 -54.37
CA ILE A 218 -9.18 -21.86 -54.56
C ILE A 218 -10.34 -21.04 -55.18
N LYS A 219 -10.33 -19.71 -55.03
CA LYS A 219 -11.25 -18.73 -55.63
C LYS A 219 -10.81 -18.14 -56.97
N GLY A 220 -9.68 -18.55 -57.53
CA GLY A 220 -9.16 -18.06 -58.81
C GLY A 220 -8.48 -16.68 -58.76
N THR A 221 -8.16 -16.17 -57.58
CA THR A 221 -7.45 -14.89 -57.42
C THR A 221 -5.95 -15.11 -57.56
N THR A 222 -5.29 -14.36 -58.44
CA THR A 222 -3.84 -14.37 -58.65
C THR A 222 -3.16 -13.83 -57.40
N LEU A 223 -2.30 -14.63 -56.78
CA LEU A 223 -1.51 -14.23 -55.63
C LEU A 223 -0.26 -13.50 -56.15
N ASP A 224 -0.01 -12.26 -55.72
CA ASP A 224 1.17 -11.44 -56.05
C ASP A 224 2.45 -12.02 -55.43
N ALA A 225 2.82 -13.21 -55.88
CA ALA A 225 3.88 -14.04 -55.35
C ALA A 225 4.87 -14.36 -56.48
N THR A 226 5.99 -13.64 -56.54
CA THR A 226 7.05 -13.95 -57.50
C THR A 226 7.86 -15.13 -56.98
N LEU A 227 7.60 -16.33 -57.52
CA LEU A 227 8.53 -17.46 -57.37
C LEU A 227 9.54 -17.47 -58.52
N VAL A 228 10.83 -17.40 -58.22
CA VAL A 228 11.91 -17.60 -59.20
C VAL A 228 12.47 -19.01 -59.01
N ALA A 229 12.34 -19.87 -60.02
CA ALA A 229 12.84 -21.24 -60.00
C ALA A 229 14.12 -21.39 -60.84
N ASP A 230 15.26 -21.63 -60.20
CA ASP A 230 16.54 -21.95 -60.86
C ASP A 230 16.75 -23.47 -60.81
N GLY A 231 16.62 -24.13 -61.96
CA GLY A 231 16.84 -25.57 -62.11
C GLY A 231 18.22 -25.87 -62.69
N MET A 232 19.03 -26.69 -62.01
CA MET A 232 20.23 -27.30 -62.59
C MET A 232 20.06 -28.82 -62.65
N TRP A 233 20.22 -29.40 -63.83
CA TRP A 233 20.33 -30.83 -64.00
C TRP A 233 21.81 -31.20 -64.06
N ASP A 234 22.28 -31.98 -63.08
CA ASP A 234 23.65 -32.49 -63.09
C ASP A 234 23.70 -33.75 -63.96
N LEU A 235 24.20 -33.59 -65.19
CA LEU A 235 24.31 -34.64 -66.19
C LEU A 235 25.20 -35.82 -65.76
N LEU A 236 26.12 -35.63 -64.80
CA LEU A 236 27.00 -36.69 -64.31
C LEU A 236 26.35 -37.56 -63.23
N THR A 237 25.44 -36.98 -62.44
CA THR A 237 24.82 -37.68 -61.30
C THR A 237 23.33 -37.98 -61.48
N GLY A 238 22.69 -37.47 -62.55
CA GLY A 238 21.26 -37.63 -62.81
C GLY A 238 20.36 -36.83 -61.86
N ASN A 239 20.94 -36.05 -60.94
CA ASN A 239 20.19 -35.32 -59.92
C ASN A 239 19.58 -34.03 -60.48
N ILE A 240 18.32 -33.78 -60.14
CA ILE A 240 17.63 -32.51 -60.45
C ILE A 240 17.69 -31.64 -59.20
N TYR A 241 18.28 -30.45 -59.31
CA TYR A 241 18.28 -29.43 -58.27
C TYR A 241 17.39 -28.25 -58.69
N THR A 242 16.41 -27.91 -57.88
CA THR A 242 15.52 -26.76 -58.12
C THR A 242 15.55 -25.85 -56.91
N LYS A 243 15.93 -24.58 -57.11
CA LYS A 243 15.87 -23.54 -56.08
C LYS A 243 14.70 -22.61 -56.38
N ILE A 244 13.77 -22.50 -55.45
CA ILE A 244 12.57 -21.65 -55.55
C ILE A 244 12.74 -20.49 -54.56
N ASN A 245 12.82 -19.26 -55.08
CA ASN A 245 12.83 -18.05 -54.26
C ASN A 245 11.46 -17.40 -54.28
N GLY A 246 10.78 -17.31 -53.14
CA GLY A 246 9.57 -16.51 -52.97
C GLY A 246 9.89 -15.17 -52.32
N VAL A 247 9.39 -14.08 -52.91
CA VAL A 247 9.46 -12.73 -52.35
C VAL A 247 8.04 -12.27 -52.02
N ALA A 248 7.87 -11.73 -50.81
CA ALA A 248 6.64 -11.14 -50.31
C ALA A 248 5.38 -12.02 -50.25
N LEU A 249 5.52 -13.32 -49.97
CA LEU A 249 4.38 -14.22 -49.83
C LEU A 249 3.50 -13.82 -48.64
N ASN A 250 2.19 -13.72 -48.84
CA ASN A 250 1.22 -13.49 -47.76
C ASN A 250 0.65 -14.83 -47.25
N PRO A 251 1.20 -15.41 -46.17
CA PRO A 251 0.77 -16.74 -45.70
C PRO A 251 -0.69 -16.78 -45.23
N ARG A 252 -1.35 -15.63 -45.02
CA ARG A 252 -2.75 -15.54 -44.57
C ARG A 252 -3.75 -16.14 -45.53
N GLU A 253 -3.42 -16.14 -46.82
CA GLU A 253 -4.27 -16.70 -47.88
C GLU A 253 -4.22 -18.23 -47.91
N PHE A 254 -3.19 -18.83 -47.29
CA PHE A 254 -2.94 -20.28 -47.31
C PHE A 254 -3.34 -21.00 -46.02
N VAL A 255 -3.82 -20.26 -45.01
CA VAL A 255 -4.19 -20.82 -43.71
C VAL A 255 -5.53 -20.25 -43.24
N SER A 256 -6.22 -20.97 -42.35
CA SER A 256 -7.46 -20.47 -41.76
C SER A 256 -7.26 -19.08 -41.11
N ALA A 257 -8.30 -18.24 -41.11
CA ALA A 257 -8.23 -16.87 -40.59
C ALA A 257 -7.67 -16.76 -39.14
N SER A 258 -7.92 -17.77 -38.30
CA SER A 258 -7.42 -17.85 -36.92
C SER A 258 -5.90 -18.08 -36.83
N VAL A 259 -5.31 -18.73 -37.82
CA VAL A 259 -3.87 -18.96 -37.96
C VAL A 259 -3.22 -17.81 -38.74
N GLY A 260 -3.88 -17.31 -39.79
CA GLY A 260 -3.37 -16.23 -40.64
C GLY A 260 -3.18 -14.92 -39.88
N ALA A 261 -4.08 -14.61 -38.94
CA ALA A 261 -3.92 -13.45 -38.06
C ALA A 261 -2.59 -13.47 -37.26
N ARG A 262 -2.06 -14.67 -36.95
CA ARG A 262 -0.90 -14.90 -36.08
C ARG A 262 0.43 -15.06 -36.83
N LEU A 263 0.37 -15.34 -38.13
CA LEU A 263 1.55 -15.49 -38.99
C LEU A 263 2.07 -14.13 -39.49
N PRO A 264 3.34 -14.05 -39.93
CA PRO A 264 3.87 -12.88 -40.60
C PRO A 264 3.00 -12.43 -41.79
N HIS A 265 2.97 -11.14 -42.09
CA HIS A 265 2.21 -10.62 -43.23
C HIS A 265 2.91 -10.88 -44.56
N ILE A 266 4.23 -11.00 -44.50
CA ILE A 266 5.12 -11.12 -45.64
C ILE A 266 6.15 -12.19 -45.27
N VAL A 267 6.35 -13.18 -46.13
CA VAL A 267 7.36 -14.24 -46.01
C VAL A 267 8.21 -14.23 -47.27
N ASP A 268 9.49 -13.95 -47.10
CA ASP A 268 10.53 -14.14 -48.10
C ASP A 268 11.22 -15.49 -47.83
N GLY A 269 11.56 -16.26 -48.85
CA GLY A 269 12.23 -17.52 -48.58
C GLY A 269 12.76 -18.25 -49.79
N GLU A 270 13.69 -19.13 -49.51
CA GLU A 270 14.30 -20.05 -50.46
C GLU A 270 13.87 -21.47 -50.10
N VAL A 271 13.41 -22.24 -51.08
CA VAL A 271 13.17 -23.68 -50.97
C VAL A 271 14.02 -24.37 -52.02
N THR A 272 14.85 -25.33 -51.60
CA THR A 272 15.64 -26.17 -52.50
C THR A 272 15.01 -27.54 -52.55
N VAL A 273 14.85 -28.10 -53.74
CA VAL A 273 14.36 -29.46 -53.96
C VAL A 273 15.44 -30.19 -54.75
N ARG A 274 15.85 -31.35 -54.26
CA ARG A 274 16.83 -32.21 -54.91
C ARG A 274 16.26 -33.61 -55.05
N THR A 275 16.15 -34.10 -56.27
CA THR A 275 15.79 -35.51 -56.53
C THR A 275 17.08 -36.30 -56.71
N VAL A 276 17.24 -37.42 -55.99
CA VAL A 276 18.47 -38.22 -56.00
C VAL A 276 18.31 -39.46 -56.91
N PHE A 277 19.05 -39.53 -58.02
CA PHE A 277 18.99 -40.66 -58.96
C PHE A 277 19.80 -41.88 -58.42
N PRO A 278 19.45 -43.15 -58.75
CA PRO A 278 18.36 -43.65 -59.62
C PRO A 278 16.98 -43.76 -58.96
N ASP A 279 16.87 -43.49 -57.67
CA ASP A 279 15.63 -43.71 -56.94
C ASP A 279 14.82 -42.41 -56.87
N VAL A 280 13.97 -42.19 -57.88
CA VAL A 280 13.08 -41.01 -57.99
C VAL A 280 12.15 -40.85 -56.77
N ARG A 281 12.09 -41.84 -55.89
CA ARG A 281 11.36 -41.80 -54.61
C ARG A 281 12.15 -41.09 -53.49
N ASN A 282 13.42 -40.72 -53.73
CA ASN A 282 14.27 -40.00 -52.79
C ASN A 282 14.34 -38.52 -53.14
N VAL A 283 13.59 -37.71 -52.39
CA VAL A 283 13.52 -36.25 -52.59
C VAL A 283 14.00 -35.53 -51.34
N GLU A 284 15.05 -34.73 -51.46
CA GLU A 284 15.54 -33.84 -50.41
C GLU A 284 14.96 -32.43 -50.59
N PHE A 285 14.35 -31.91 -49.53
CA PHE A 285 13.84 -30.55 -49.44
C PHE A 285 14.70 -29.77 -48.45
N GLY A 286 15.18 -28.59 -48.83
CA GLY A 286 15.74 -27.60 -47.91
C GLY A 286 14.87 -26.35 -47.93
N TRP A 287 14.74 -25.65 -46.81
CA TRP A 287 14.11 -24.33 -46.83
C TRP A 287 14.82 -23.36 -45.90
N LYS A 288 14.71 -22.07 -46.25
CA LYS A 288 15.15 -20.94 -45.46
C LYS A 288 14.20 -19.78 -45.72
N MET A 289 13.27 -19.56 -44.81
CA MET A 289 12.22 -18.56 -44.86
C MET A 289 12.45 -17.50 -43.77
N LYS A 290 12.11 -16.26 -44.07
CA LYS A 290 12.04 -15.12 -43.15
C LYS A 290 10.73 -14.40 -43.37
N GLY A 291 9.97 -14.12 -42.32
CA GLY A 291 8.76 -13.35 -42.40
C GLY A 291 8.72 -12.19 -41.41
N LYS A 292 8.05 -11.11 -41.79
CA LYS A 292 7.85 -9.91 -40.98
C LYS A 292 6.36 -9.60 -40.80
N GLY A 293 5.96 -9.19 -39.60
CA GLY A 293 4.57 -8.83 -39.27
C GLY A 293 3.83 -9.84 -38.37
N GLY A 294 2.54 -9.61 -38.11
CA GLY A 294 1.71 -10.44 -37.22
C GLY A 294 2.16 -10.44 -35.74
N ASP A 295 1.54 -11.32 -34.93
CA ASP A 295 1.82 -11.42 -33.49
C ASP A 295 3.27 -11.85 -33.16
N LEU A 296 3.92 -12.55 -34.08
CA LEU A 296 5.31 -13.02 -33.94
C LEU A 296 6.35 -11.95 -34.29
N SER A 297 5.93 -10.81 -34.90
CA SER A 297 6.75 -9.66 -35.37
C SER A 297 7.82 -10.00 -36.42
N TYR A 298 8.58 -11.07 -36.22
CA TYR A 298 9.62 -11.62 -37.07
C TYR A 298 9.68 -13.13 -36.85
N LEU A 299 9.80 -13.89 -37.95
CA LEU A 299 9.90 -15.34 -37.96
C LEU A 299 10.99 -15.74 -38.95
N THR A 300 11.88 -16.67 -38.61
CA THR A 300 12.75 -17.37 -39.55
C THR A 300 12.55 -18.85 -39.39
N SER A 301 12.30 -19.56 -40.49
CA SER A 301 12.26 -21.01 -40.49
C SER A 301 13.32 -21.54 -41.43
N ASN A 302 14.13 -22.49 -40.97
CA ASN A 302 15.06 -23.19 -41.84
C ASN A 302 15.14 -24.65 -41.44
N GLY A 303 15.39 -25.52 -42.41
CA GLY A 303 15.54 -26.94 -42.14
C GLY A 303 15.67 -27.71 -43.44
N SER A 304 15.84 -29.02 -43.31
CA SER A 304 15.71 -29.92 -44.43
C SER A 304 14.86 -31.13 -44.08
N MET A 305 14.28 -31.75 -45.09
CA MET A 305 13.46 -32.94 -45.00
C MET A 305 13.79 -33.83 -46.19
N SER A 306 14.07 -35.10 -45.98
CA SER A 306 14.21 -36.08 -47.07
C SER A 306 13.05 -37.04 -47.05
N TYR A 307 12.36 -37.20 -48.17
CA TYR A 307 11.40 -38.27 -48.38
C TYR A 307 12.15 -39.48 -48.93
N VAL A 308 12.19 -40.58 -48.17
CA VAL A 308 12.94 -41.80 -48.53
C VAL A 308 12.06 -43.01 -48.22
N ASN A 309 11.78 -43.86 -49.21
CA ASN A 309 11.01 -45.10 -49.04
C ASN A 309 9.60 -44.95 -48.41
N GLY A 310 8.97 -43.78 -48.57
CA GLY A 310 7.66 -43.48 -47.97
C GLY A 310 7.72 -42.74 -46.64
N ASP A 311 8.92 -42.57 -46.06
CA ASP A 311 9.13 -41.89 -44.79
C ASP A 311 9.66 -40.46 -45.02
N LEU A 312 9.22 -39.50 -44.20
CA LEU A 312 9.72 -38.13 -44.17
C LEU A 312 10.72 -37.96 -43.02
N ASP A 313 12.00 -37.87 -43.34
CA ASP A 313 13.09 -37.63 -42.39
C ASP A 313 13.42 -36.13 -42.30
N PHE A 314 13.04 -35.49 -41.21
CA PHE A 314 13.32 -34.07 -40.93
C PHE A 314 14.70 -33.92 -40.29
N LYS A 315 15.60 -33.22 -40.99
CA LYS A 315 16.93 -32.86 -40.53
C LYS A 315 16.96 -31.39 -40.13
N SER A 316 17.18 -31.13 -38.83
CA SER A 316 17.46 -29.79 -38.30
C SER A 316 16.42 -28.71 -38.60
N LEU A 317 15.11 -29.02 -38.50
CA LEU A 317 14.05 -28.01 -38.54
C LEU A 317 14.30 -27.01 -37.39
N ARG A 318 14.40 -25.73 -37.72
CA ARG A 318 14.59 -24.62 -36.80
C ARG A 318 13.60 -23.53 -37.15
N ILE A 319 12.88 -23.03 -36.15
CA ILE A 319 11.93 -21.93 -36.25
C ILE A 319 12.29 -20.93 -35.16
N ASP A 320 12.85 -19.79 -35.54
CA ASP A 320 13.13 -18.70 -34.61
C ASP A 320 12.13 -17.56 -34.85
N ALA A 321 11.54 -17.07 -33.77
CA ALA A 321 10.76 -15.86 -33.70
C ALA A 321 11.37 -14.92 -32.67
N SER A 322 10.89 -13.68 -32.61
CA SER A 322 11.42 -12.65 -31.71
C SER A 322 11.51 -13.09 -30.23
N GLU A 323 10.58 -13.94 -29.79
CA GLU A 323 10.50 -14.43 -28.40
C GLU A 323 10.66 -15.97 -28.25
N ILE A 324 10.68 -16.75 -29.33
CA ILE A 324 10.65 -18.22 -29.28
C ILE A 324 11.59 -18.83 -30.31
N SER A 325 12.33 -19.87 -29.96
CA SER A 325 13.14 -20.69 -30.86
C SER A 325 12.72 -22.15 -30.70
N ILE A 326 12.34 -22.81 -31.79
CA ILE A 326 12.01 -24.23 -31.85
C ILE A 326 13.08 -24.89 -32.70
N ARG A 327 13.58 -26.05 -32.26
CA ARG A 327 14.44 -26.93 -33.05
C ARG A 327 13.88 -28.33 -32.99
N SER A 328 13.86 -29.05 -34.10
CA SER A 328 13.42 -30.45 -34.12
C SER A 328 14.05 -31.24 -35.26
N SER A 329 14.13 -32.56 -35.07
CA SER A 329 14.56 -33.52 -36.09
C SER A 329 13.90 -34.87 -35.85
N GLY A 330 13.83 -35.72 -36.88
CA GLY A 330 13.33 -37.09 -36.79
C GLY A 330 12.34 -37.44 -37.90
N ILE A 331 11.69 -38.59 -37.77
CA ILE A 331 11.07 -39.28 -38.90
C ILE A 331 9.54 -39.31 -38.74
N ILE A 332 8.81 -39.11 -39.84
CA ILE A 332 7.38 -39.42 -39.98
C ILE A 332 7.27 -40.58 -40.98
N GLY A 333 6.84 -41.75 -40.53
CA GLY A 333 6.74 -42.94 -41.35
C GLY A 333 5.54 -42.93 -42.31
N LYS A 334 5.59 -43.80 -43.33
CA LYS A 334 4.48 -43.98 -44.31
C LYS A 334 3.13 -44.35 -43.68
N ASP A 335 3.15 -45.00 -42.53
CA ASP A 335 1.98 -45.35 -41.70
C ASP A 335 1.48 -44.18 -40.85
N ARG A 336 2.05 -42.98 -41.06
CA ARG A 336 1.84 -41.75 -40.29
C ARG A 336 2.36 -41.84 -38.86
N SER A 337 3.16 -42.85 -38.51
CA SER A 337 3.88 -42.87 -37.23
C SER A 337 4.90 -41.73 -37.18
N MET A 338 5.21 -41.23 -35.99
CA MET A 338 6.15 -40.13 -35.79
C MET A 338 7.14 -40.49 -34.69
N ALA A 339 8.41 -40.14 -34.91
CA ALA A 339 9.48 -40.20 -33.93
C ALA A 339 10.41 -39.00 -34.12
N MET A 340 10.06 -37.87 -33.49
CA MET A 340 10.82 -36.63 -33.56
C MET A 340 11.42 -36.28 -32.20
N ARG A 341 12.57 -35.61 -32.19
CA ARG A 341 13.15 -34.95 -31.02
C ARG A 341 13.09 -33.45 -31.25
N GLY A 342 12.82 -32.68 -30.21
CA GLY A 342 12.83 -31.23 -30.33
C GLY A 342 13.15 -30.48 -29.04
N THR A 343 13.61 -29.26 -29.21
CA THR A 343 13.80 -28.28 -28.15
C THR A 343 13.01 -27.01 -28.46
N LEU A 344 12.49 -26.36 -27.43
CA LEU A 344 11.78 -25.08 -27.51
C LEU A 344 12.40 -24.15 -26.47
N THR A 345 12.91 -23.00 -26.87
CA THR A 345 13.48 -21.97 -26.00
C THR A 345 12.72 -20.67 -26.21
N GLY A 346 11.97 -20.24 -25.22
CA GLY A 346 11.26 -18.98 -25.14
C GLY A 346 12.01 -17.97 -24.29
N ARG A 347 12.42 -16.85 -24.87
CA ARG A 347 12.99 -15.69 -24.17
C ARG A 347 11.97 -14.55 -24.20
N ASN A 348 11.76 -13.86 -23.09
CA ASN A 348 10.73 -12.83 -22.96
C ASN A 348 9.30 -13.34 -23.20
N MET A 349 9.01 -14.56 -22.75
CA MET A 349 7.71 -15.21 -22.87
C MET A 349 6.55 -14.36 -22.34
N GLY A 350 6.79 -13.46 -21.37
CA GLY A 350 5.77 -12.53 -20.90
C GLY A 350 5.24 -11.61 -22.02
N ARG A 351 6.09 -11.14 -22.93
CA ARG A 351 5.67 -10.35 -24.09
C ARG A 351 4.86 -11.20 -25.06
N PHE A 352 5.33 -12.40 -25.35
CA PHE A 352 4.66 -13.36 -26.22
C PHE A 352 3.26 -13.73 -25.71
N LEU A 353 3.15 -14.14 -24.44
CA LEU A 353 1.87 -14.49 -23.81
C LEU A 353 0.89 -13.31 -23.84
N LYS A 354 1.37 -12.09 -23.54
CA LYS A 354 0.54 -10.88 -23.58
C LYS A 354 -0.03 -10.62 -24.97
N ARG A 355 0.75 -10.83 -26.05
CA ARG A 355 0.25 -10.71 -27.44
C ARG A 355 -0.81 -11.77 -27.74
N MET A 356 -0.63 -12.98 -27.21
CA MET A 356 -1.61 -14.07 -27.32
C MET A 356 -2.88 -13.85 -26.47
N GLY A 357 -3.04 -12.71 -25.79
CA GLY A 357 -4.16 -12.45 -24.88
C GLY A 357 -4.11 -13.26 -23.58
N ILE A 358 -2.97 -13.90 -23.28
CA ILE A 358 -2.74 -14.70 -22.08
C ILE A 358 -1.97 -13.86 -21.05
N ALA A 359 -2.35 -13.97 -19.77
CA ALA A 359 -1.62 -13.30 -18.71
C ALA A 359 -0.13 -13.71 -18.73
N PRO A 360 0.82 -12.75 -18.61
CA PRO A 360 2.25 -13.02 -18.72
C PRO A 360 2.80 -13.67 -17.44
N LEU A 361 2.54 -14.97 -17.28
CA LEU A 361 2.83 -15.71 -16.06
C LEU A 361 4.32 -16.08 -15.90
N LEU A 362 5.08 -16.18 -17.00
CA LEU A 362 6.49 -16.59 -17.02
C LEU A 362 7.30 -15.73 -17.99
N SER A 363 8.60 -15.53 -17.73
CA SER A 363 9.50 -14.76 -18.59
C SER A 363 10.36 -15.62 -19.51
N SER A 364 10.65 -16.85 -19.12
CA SER A 364 11.43 -17.81 -19.91
C SER A 364 10.83 -19.21 -19.84
N LEU A 365 11.02 -19.95 -20.92
CA LEU A 365 10.57 -21.33 -21.05
C LEU A 365 11.63 -22.10 -21.85
N ASP A 366 12.13 -23.20 -21.32
CA ASP A 366 12.97 -24.14 -22.06
C ASP A 366 12.33 -25.52 -22.01
N PHE A 367 12.20 -26.19 -23.14
CA PHE A 367 11.68 -27.54 -23.27
C PHE A 367 12.62 -28.36 -24.14
N SER A 368 12.81 -29.64 -23.79
CA SER A 368 13.57 -30.61 -24.56
C SER A 368 12.92 -31.98 -24.42
N GLY A 369 12.53 -32.60 -25.54
CA GLY A 369 11.75 -33.83 -25.49
C GLY A 369 11.62 -34.56 -26.82
N LEU A 370 10.77 -35.58 -26.79
CA LEU A 370 10.43 -36.47 -27.90
C LEU A 370 8.95 -36.30 -28.25
N ILE A 371 8.65 -36.33 -29.55
CA ILE A 371 7.31 -36.39 -30.13
C ILE A 371 7.17 -37.77 -30.75
N ARG A 372 6.26 -38.60 -30.23
CA ARG A 372 5.97 -39.96 -30.69
C ARG A 372 4.49 -40.11 -31.05
N GLY A 373 4.09 -41.24 -31.65
CA GLY A 373 2.69 -41.56 -31.92
C GLY A 373 2.39 -41.45 -33.41
N THR A 374 1.21 -40.96 -33.78
CA THR A 374 0.85 -40.72 -35.19
C THR A 374 0.60 -39.25 -35.44
N VAL A 375 0.66 -38.78 -36.70
CA VAL A 375 0.32 -37.39 -37.08
C VAL A 375 -1.01 -36.92 -36.47
N ASN A 376 -2.03 -37.80 -36.44
CA ASN A 376 -3.35 -37.50 -35.89
C ASN A 376 -3.47 -37.64 -34.35
N ASN A 377 -2.45 -38.19 -33.69
CA ASN A 377 -2.44 -38.45 -32.24
C ASN A 377 -1.00 -38.35 -31.68
N PRO A 378 -0.39 -37.16 -31.75
CA PRO A 378 0.96 -36.95 -31.23
C PRO A 378 0.99 -37.10 -29.71
N ARG A 379 2.10 -37.63 -29.21
CA ARG A 379 2.47 -37.69 -27.79
C ARG A 379 3.82 -37.01 -27.61
N ILE A 380 3.85 -35.90 -26.87
CA ILE A 380 5.07 -35.14 -26.58
C ILE A 380 5.49 -35.46 -25.15
N SER A 381 6.74 -35.85 -24.92
CA SER A 381 7.30 -36.17 -23.60
C SER A 381 8.67 -35.55 -23.45
N GLY A 382 8.94 -34.81 -22.37
CA GLY A 382 10.23 -34.13 -22.22
C GLY A 382 10.45 -33.43 -20.89
N GLN A 383 11.60 -32.78 -20.74
CA GLN A 383 11.93 -31.91 -19.63
C GLN A 383 11.58 -30.47 -19.98
N MET A 384 10.98 -29.75 -19.05
CA MET A 384 10.61 -28.35 -19.17
C MET A 384 11.14 -27.55 -17.98
N THR A 385 11.77 -26.41 -18.25
CA THR A 385 12.18 -25.41 -17.27
C THR A 385 11.45 -24.09 -17.54
N ALA A 386 10.67 -23.61 -16.58
CA ALA A 386 9.97 -22.32 -16.69
C ALA A 386 10.54 -21.34 -15.66
N GLY A 387 10.89 -20.12 -16.07
CA GLY A 387 11.49 -19.10 -15.21
C GLY A 387 10.74 -17.78 -15.24
N GLY A 388 11.00 -16.94 -14.24
CA GLY A 388 10.47 -15.57 -14.19
C GLY A 388 9.06 -15.42 -13.66
N MET A 389 8.50 -16.45 -13.04
CA MET A 389 7.18 -16.38 -12.42
C MET A 389 7.23 -15.49 -11.18
N LYS A 390 6.30 -14.53 -11.06
CA LYS A 390 6.23 -13.65 -9.90
C LYS A 390 5.43 -14.28 -8.77
N ALA A 391 5.99 -14.30 -7.56
CA ALA A 391 5.32 -14.64 -6.32
C ALA A 391 5.50 -13.47 -5.34
N GLY A 392 4.52 -12.57 -5.30
CA GLY A 392 4.64 -11.29 -4.58
C GLY A 392 5.68 -10.38 -5.23
N ILE A 393 6.66 -9.94 -4.44
CA ILE A 393 7.79 -9.10 -4.92
C ILE A 393 8.99 -9.92 -5.37
N THR A 394 8.96 -11.24 -5.18
CA THR A 394 10.07 -12.15 -5.52
C THR A 394 9.75 -12.88 -6.81
N THR A 395 10.79 -13.16 -7.59
CA THR A 395 10.69 -13.93 -8.83
C THR A 395 11.21 -15.34 -8.59
N ILE A 396 10.47 -16.35 -9.06
CA ILE A 396 10.92 -17.73 -9.10
C ILE A 396 11.89 -17.85 -10.28
N PRO A 397 13.19 -18.14 -10.05
CA PRO A 397 14.20 -18.14 -11.10
C PRO A 397 13.97 -19.27 -12.11
N ALA A 398 13.66 -20.48 -11.63
CA ALA A 398 13.37 -21.65 -12.46
C ALA A 398 12.50 -22.67 -11.72
N LEU A 399 11.54 -23.28 -12.44
CA LEU A 399 10.81 -24.50 -12.09
C LEU A 399 11.11 -25.56 -13.14
N HIS A 400 11.64 -26.70 -12.72
CA HIS A 400 11.92 -27.85 -13.57
C HIS A 400 10.78 -28.85 -13.46
N SER A 401 10.35 -29.46 -14.56
CA SER A 401 9.29 -30.47 -14.57
C SER A 401 9.43 -31.42 -15.75
N HIS A 402 8.90 -32.63 -15.62
CA HIS A 402 8.70 -33.54 -16.73
C HIS A 402 7.29 -33.34 -17.31
N VAL A 403 7.18 -33.13 -18.62
CA VAL A 403 5.94 -32.81 -19.31
C VAL A 403 5.56 -33.92 -20.26
N ASN A 404 4.30 -34.36 -20.18
CA ASN A 404 3.69 -35.29 -21.12
C ASN A 404 2.44 -34.67 -21.71
N ILE A 405 2.37 -34.54 -23.04
CA ILE A 405 1.25 -33.97 -23.79
C ILE A 405 0.72 -35.02 -24.74
N ASN A 406 -0.59 -35.15 -24.87
CA ASN A 406 -1.26 -36.03 -25.83
C ASN A 406 -2.56 -35.37 -26.35
N LYS A 407 -3.36 -36.07 -27.16
CA LYS A 407 -4.62 -35.52 -27.69
C LYS A 407 -5.62 -35.06 -26.62
N SER A 408 -5.56 -35.62 -25.41
CA SER A 408 -6.50 -35.33 -24.32
C SER A 408 -6.03 -34.23 -23.37
N GLY A 409 -4.72 -33.97 -23.27
CA GLY A 409 -4.21 -33.04 -22.28
C GLY A 409 -2.68 -32.98 -22.15
N ALA A 410 -2.22 -32.14 -21.23
CA ALA A 410 -0.84 -32.03 -20.78
C ALA A 410 -0.76 -32.34 -19.27
N THR A 411 0.26 -33.08 -18.86
CA THR A 411 0.58 -33.35 -17.44
C THR A 411 2.01 -32.96 -17.14
N PHE A 412 2.22 -32.39 -15.96
CA PHE A 412 3.48 -31.90 -15.42
C PHE A 412 3.79 -32.70 -14.16
N ALA A 413 4.83 -33.54 -14.20
CA ALA A 413 5.27 -34.37 -13.08
C ALA A 413 6.61 -33.86 -12.53
N GLY A 414 6.82 -34.02 -11.22
CA GLY A 414 8.09 -33.67 -10.58
C GLY A 414 8.46 -32.17 -10.71
N VAL A 415 7.46 -31.29 -10.62
CA VAL A 415 7.68 -29.83 -10.67
C VAL A 415 8.50 -29.42 -9.45
N ASN A 416 9.74 -28.96 -9.63
CA ASN A 416 10.65 -28.61 -8.54
C ASN A 416 11.33 -27.26 -8.78
N GLY A 417 11.53 -26.47 -7.72
CA GLY A 417 12.28 -25.21 -7.80
C GLY A 417 12.49 -24.52 -6.46
N ARG A 418 12.88 -23.24 -6.50
CA ARG A 418 13.16 -22.43 -5.29
C ARG A 418 12.39 -21.12 -5.29
N LEU A 419 11.84 -20.74 -4.12
CA LEU A 419 11.21 -19.44 -3.88
C LEU A 419 11.65 -18.92 -2.51
N ALA A 420 12.24 -17.72 -2.48
CA ALA A 420 12.69 -17.09 -1.23
C ALA A 420 13.45 -18.07 -0.32
N ARG A 421 14.48 -18.74 -0.88
CA ARG A 421 15.30 -19.82 -0.26
C ARG A 421 14.57 -21.13 0.07
N GLY A 422 13.24 -21.17 0.05
CA GLY A 422 12.44 -22.39 0.22
C GLY A 422 12.42 -23.29 -1.02
N LYS A 423 12.12 -24.57 -0.82
CA LYS A 423 11.93 -25.57 -1.88
C LYS A 423 10.47 -25.64 -2.29
N ILE A 424 10.20 -25.68 -3.60
CA ILE A 424 8.89 -25.96 -4.20
C ILE A 424 8.94 -27.36 -4.80
N SER A 425 7.89 -28.17 -4.58
CA SER A 425 7.70 -29.46 -5.26
C SER A 425 6.21 -29.65 -5.61
N GLY A 426 5.87 -30.33 -6.70
CA GLY A 426 4.47 -30.53 -7.10
C GLY A 426 4.27 -31.30 -8.40
N SER A 427 3.01 -31.37 -8.82
CA SER A 427 2.57 -31.93 -10.10
C SER A 427 1.23 -31.32 -10.52
N GLY A 428 0.85 -31.47 -11.78
CA GLY A 428 -0.44 -31.01 -12.27
C GLY A 428 -0.68 -31.32 -13.73
N GLY A 429 -1.71 -30.74 -14.32
CA GLY A 429 -2.06 -30.95 -15.71
C GLY A 429 -3.27 -30.15 -16.15
N VAL A 430 -3.49 -30.17 -17.46
CA VAL A 430 -4.65 -29.59 -18.14
C VAL A 430 -5.21 -30.66 -19.07
N ASN A 431 -6.48 -30.99 -18.92
CA ASN A 431 -7.24 -31.83 -19.85
C ASN A 431 -8.13 -30.91 -20.69
N TRP A 432 -8.02 -30.97 -22.02
CA TRP A 432 -8.85 -30.17 -22.94
C TRP A 432 -9.88 -31.00 -23.70
N SER A 433 -9.90 -32.32 -23.55
CA SER A 433 -10.90 -33.18 -24.20
C SER A 433 -12.33 -32.98 -23.65
N GLN A 434 -12.47 -32.40 -22.45
CA GLN A 434 -13.76 -32.17 -21.76
C GLN A 434 -13.96 -30.69 -21.40
N GLY A 435 -13.45 -29.79 -22.25
CA GLY A 435 -13.25 -28.37 -21.90
C GLY A 435 -12.07 -28.21 -20.95
N PHE A 436 -11.32 -27.10 -21.04
CA PHE A 436 -10.07 -26.90 -20.30
C PHE A 436 -10.22 -27.10 -18.78
N PHE A 437 -9.95 -28.32 -18.32
CA PHE A 437 -9.99 -28.76 -16.94
C PHE A 437 -8.57 -28.81 -16.39
N VAL A 438 -8.29 -28.00 -15.38
CA VAL A 438 -6.97 -27.91 -14.75
C VAL A 438 -7.00 -28.72 -13.47
N PHE A 439 -5.90 -29.41 -13.16
CA PHE A 439 -5.66 -29.99 -11.84
C PHE A 439 -4.19 -29.78 -11.45
N GLY A 440 -3.93 -29.67 -10.15
CA GLY A 440 -2.57 -29.50 -9.66
C GLY A 440 -2.48 -29.70 -8.17
N GLN A 441 -1.33 -30.14 -7.72
CA GLN A 441 -0.96 -30.22 -6.31
C GLN A 441 0.49 -29.75 -6.15
N GLY A 442 0.78 -29.10 -5.04
CA GLY A 442 2.11 -28.61 -4.77
C GLY A 442 2.33 -28.39 -3.28
N GLN A 443 3.59 -28.38 -2.90
CA GLN A 443 4.02 -28.05 -1.56
C GLN A 443 5.27 -27.18 -1.60
N THR A 444 5.38 -26.30 -0.61
CA THR A 444 6.58 -25.50 -0.38
C THR A 444 7.09 -25.72 1.04
N LYS A 445 8.40 -25.88 1.20
CA LYS A 445 9.05 -26.04 2.51
C LYS A 445 10.15 -25.00 2.70
N GLY A 446 10.12 -24.30 3.82
CA GLY A 446 11.20 -23.38 4.23
C GLY A 446 11.21 -22.05 3.48
N VAL A 447 10.06 -21.54 3.02
CA VAL A 447 9.99 -20.26 2.30
C VAL A 447 10.20 -19.11 3.29
N GLU A 448 11.24 -18.30 3.09
CA GLU A 448 11.59 -17.22 4.01
C GLU A 448 10.68 -16.00 3.80
N LEU A 449 9.80 -15.71 4.75
CA LEU A 449 8.82 -14.62 4.66
C LEU A 449 9.46 -13.23 4.60
N SER A 450 10.68 -13.07 5.13
CA SER A 450 11.42 -11.80 5.14
C SER A 450 11.68 -11.31 3.72
N LEU A 451 11.96 -12.24 2.79
CA LEU A 451 12.22 -11.96 1.39
C LEU A 451 10.95 -11.65 0.60
N LEU A 452 9.80 -12.20 1.03
CA LEU A 452 8.49 -11.93 0.42
C LEU A 452 7.85 -10.62 0.91
N THR A 453 8.19 -10.17 2.13
CA THR A 453 7.51 -9.06 2.83
C THR A 453 8.40 -7.83 3.07
N LYS A 454 9.58 -7.75 2.45
CA LYS A 454 10.59 -6.71 2.73
C LYS A 454 10.96 -6.61 4.22
N GLY A 455 11.05 -7.75 4.89
CA GLY A 455 11.45 -7.85 6.30
C GLY A 455 10.35 -7.56 7.34
N VAL A 456 9.12 -7.25 6.91
CA VAL A 456 7.98 -6.99 7.81
C VAL A 456 7.62 -8.23 8.63
N VAL A 457 7.60 -9.39 7.97
CA VAL A 457 7.34 -10.69 8.58
C VAL A 457 8.56 -11.58 8.38
N LYS A 458 9.04 -12.18 9.46
CA LYS A 458 10.12 -13.16 9.51
C LYS A 458 9.56 -14.53 9.88
N GLY A 459 10.22 -15.58 9.43
CA GLY A 459 9.78 -16.96 9.67
C GLY A 459 9.86 -17.80 8.39
N GLN A 460 9.69 -19.10 8.56
CA GLN A 460 9.68 -20.06 7.47
C GLN A 460 8.26 -20.58 7.23
N LEU A 461 7.72 -20.28 6.05
CA LEU A 461 6.41 -20.73 5.62
C LEU A 461 6.51 -22.11 4.96
N GLN A 462 5.60 -22.99 5.35
CA GLN A 462 5.27 -24.23 4.67
C GLN A 462 3.87 -24.09 4.07
N ALA A 463 3.70 -24.58 2.85
CA ALA A 463 2.40 -24.58 2.19
C ALA A 463 2.19 -25.93 1.53
N HIS A 464 0.95 -26.40 1.51
CA HIS A 464 0.52 -27.53 0.71
C HIS A 464 -0.81 -27.17 0.05
N GLY A 465 -0.91 -27.34 -1.25
CA GLY A 465 -2.05 -26.87 -2.02
C GLY A 465 -2.48 -27.85 -3.09
N ARG A 466 -3.78 -27.86 -3.36
CA ARG A 466 -4.38 -28.56 -4.49
C ARG A 466 -5.38 -27.65 -5.20
N VAL A 467 -5.46 -27.75 -6.52
CA VAL A 467 -6.41 -27.02 -7.37
C VAL A 467 -7.02 -28.00 -8.39
N ARG A 468 -8.32 -27.86 -8.69
CA ARG A 468 -9.02 -28.63 -9.72
C ARG A 468 -10.24 -27.89 -10.26
N GLY A 469 -10.59 -28.12 -11.51
CA GLY A 469 -11.84 -27.63 -12.13
C GLY A 469 -11.63 -27.05 -13.52
N GLN A 470 -12.73 -26.65 -14.17
CA GLN A 470 -12.65 -25.86 -15.40
C GLN A 470 -12.02 -24.49 -15.11
N VAL A 471 -11.30 -23.91 -16.06
CA VAL A 471 -10.60 -22.61 -15.89
C VAL A 471 -11.51 -21.50 -15.35
N SER A 472 -12.79 -21.47 -15.75
CA SER A 472 -13.79 -20.50 -15.27
C SER A 472 -14.39 -20.82 -13.89
N ARG A 473 -14.19 -22.04 -13.37
CA ARG A 473 -14.79 -22.57 -12.14
C ARG A 473 -13.77 -23.31 -11.27
N LEU A 474 -12.54 -22.79 -11.19
CA LEU A 474 -11.49 -23.42 -10.41
C LEU A 474 -11.87 -23.49 -8.92
N THR A 475 -11.61 -24.65 -8.34
CA THR A 475 -11.69 -24.90 -6.90
C THR A 475 -10.32 -25.29 -6.40
N GLY A 476 -9.94 -24.85 -5.21
CA GLY A 476 -8.64 -25.19 -4.64
C GLY A 476 -8.63 -25.07 -3.13
N LYS A 477 -7.67 -25.75 -2.50
CA LYS A 477 -7.42 -25.65 -1.06
C LYS A 477 -5.92 -25.58 -0.84
N VAL A 478 -5.45 -24.58 -0.11
CA VAL A 478 -4.06 -24.39 0.28
C VAL A 478 -3.97 -24.31 1.79
N THR A 479 -3.28 -25.23 2.43
CA THR A 479 -2.93 -25.15 3.85
C THR A 479 -1.57 -24.48 4.01
N LEU A 480 -1.52 -23.45 4.84
CA LEU A 480 -0.33 -22.70 5.21
C LEU A 480 0.02 -23.00 6.66
N ALA A 481 1.30 -23.20 6.95
CA ALA A 481 1.81 -23.42 8.30
C ALA A 481 3.16 -22.72 8.51
N MET A 482 3.34 -22.13 9.69
CA MET A 482 4.59 -21.54 10.15
C MET A 482 4.75 -21.86 11.64
N ALA A 483 5.81 -22.59 11.99
CA ALA A 483 6.08 -23.01 13.37
C ALA A 483 6.50 -21.82 14.24
N ASP A 484 7.50 -21.07 13.77
CA ASP A 484 8.01 -19.87 14.44
C ASP A 484 8.20 -18.73 13.44
N GLY A 485 7.91 -17.52 13.89
CA GLY A 485 8.10 -16.30 13.12
C GLY A 485 8.06 -15.05 13.98
N ALA A 486 8.13 -13.90 13.31
CA ALA A 486 7.92 -12.61 13.94
C ALA A 486 7.32 -11.60 12.95
N ALA A 487 6.41 -10.74 13.40
CA ALA A 487 5.88 -9.64 12.60
C ALA A 487 5.98 -8.34 13.40
N TYR A 488 6.56 -7.29 12.81
CA TYR A 488 6.75 -5.99 13.48
C TYR A 488 7.43 -6.08 14.86
N GLY A 489 8.29 -7.08 15.07
CA GLY A 489 8.99 -7.34 16.34
C GLY A 489 8.23 -8.24 17.33
N TRP A 490 6.98 -8.61 17.04
CA TRP A 490 6.20 -9.53 17.86
C TRP A 490 6.44 -10.99 17.46
N LYS A 491 6.60 -11.87 18.45
CA LYS A 491 6.80 -13.31 18.23
C LYS A 491 5.50 -13.98 17.81
N LEU A 492 5.56 -14.75 16.74
CA LEU A 492 4.47 -15.56 16.20
C LEU A 492 4.83 -17.04 16.33
N LYS A 493 3.91 -17.86 16.82
CA LYS A 493 4.06 -19.33 16.86
C LYS A 493 2.84 -20.04 16.29
N ASP A 494 3.06 -21.25 15.80
CA ASP A 494 2.03 -22.21 15.37
C ASP A 494 0.95 -21.59 14.46
N ALA A 495 1.37 -20.71 13.56
CA ALA A 495 0.46 -20.05 12.63
C ALA A 495 0.04 -21.04 11.54
N GLN A 496 -1.25 -21.37 11.50
CA GLN A 496 -1.84 -22.33 10.58
C GLN A 496 -3.13 -21.76 10.01
N THR A 497 -3.32 -21.87 8.70
CA THR A 497 -4.59 -21.51 8.05
C THR A 497 -4.82 -22.36 6.82
N ALA A 498 -6.08 -22.52 6.42
CA ALA A 498 -6.41 -23.03 5.10
C ALA A 498 -7.01 -21.90 4.26
N ILE A 499 -6.75 -21.93 2.97
CA ILE A 499 -7.26 -20.99 1.98
C ILE A 499 -8.01 -21.80 0.94
N THR A 500 -9.30 -21.56 0.79
CA THR A 500 -10.14 -22.25 -0.19
C THR A 500 -10.48 -21.31 -1.34
N LEU A 501 -10.17 -21.72 -2.57
CA LEU A 501 -10.62 -21.06 -3.79
C LEU A 501 -11.96 -21.67 -4.21
N LYS A 502 -13.01 -20.87 -4.39
CA LYS A 502 -14.29 -21.30 -4.98
C LYS A 502 -14.73 -20.29 -6.04
N GLN A 503 -14.85 -20.72 -7.29
CA GLN A 503 -15.39 -19.89 -8.39
C GLN A 503 -14.67 -18.52 -8.53
N GLY A 504 -13.35 -18.51 -8.35
CA GLY A 504 -12.53 -17.28 -8.43
C GLY A 504 -12.49 -16.42 -7.15
N ALA A 505 -13.29 -16.73 -6.13
CA ALA A 505 -13.21 -16.11 -4.82
C ALA A 505 -12.27 -16.88 -3.89
N VAL A 506 -11.42 -16.16 -3.15
CA VAL A 506 -10.47 -16.74 -2.19
C VAL A 506 -11.05 -16.59 -0.79
N PHE A 507 -11.24 -17.70 -0.08
CA PHE A 507 -11.70 -17.73 1.30
C PHE A 507 -10.54 -18.14 2.19
N ILE A 508 -10.33 -17.40 3.26
CA ILE A 508 -9.43 -17.79 4.34
C ILE A 508 -10.31 -18.55 5.33
N ASP A 509 -10.16 -19.87 5.38
CA ASP A 509 -10.80 -20.70 6.39
C ASP A 509 -10.27 -20.32 7.78
N LYS A 510 -10.86 -20.85 8.86
CA LYS A 510 -10.44 -20.53 10.24
C LYS A 510 -8.94 -20.80 10.47
N GLY A 511 -8.16 -19.74 10.44
CA GLY A 511 -6.75 -19.70 10.79
C GLY A 511 -6.57 -19.51 12.29
N LYS A 512 -5.45 -20.01 12.81
CA LYS A 512 -5.02 -19.89 14.20
C LYS A 512 -3.54 -19.56 14.25
N MET A 513 -3.13 -18.77 15.23
CA MET A 513 -1.73 -18.51 15.56
C MET A 513 -1.61 -18.12 17.02
N GLU A 514 -0.41 -18.20 17.57
CA GLU A 514 -0.08 -17.64 18.87
C GLU A 514 0.77 -16.37 18.69
N LEU A 515 0.28 -15.26 19.24
CA LEU A 515 0.97 -13.97 19.27
C LEU A 515 1.41 -13.71 20.71
N SER A 516 2.73 -13.74 20.97
CA SER A 516 3.30 -13.48 22.31
C SER A 516 2.60 -14.24 23.45
N GLY A 517 2.34 -15.54 23.29
CA GLY A 517 1.67 -16.37 24.31
C GLY A 517 0.15 -16.46 24.19
N SER A 518 -0.47 -15.74 23.24
CA SER A 518 -1.93 -15.57 23.21
C SER A 518 -2.54 -16.03 21.88
N LYS A 519 -3.69 -16.71 21.94
CA LYS A 519 -4.32 -17.31 20.77
C LYS A 519 -5.05 -16.24 19.94
N VAL A 520 -4.72 -16.19 18.66
CA VAL A 520 -5.39 -15.37 17.65
C VAL A 520 -6.00 -16.28 16.62
N THR A 521 -7.29 -16.09 16.32
CA THR A 521 -7.98 -16.77 15.24
C THR A 521 -8.44 -15.77 14.21
N PHE A 522 -8.40 -16.13 12.94
CA PHE A 522 -8.87 -15.26 11.87
C PHE A 522 -9.57 -16.08 10.78
N MET A 523 -10.56 -15.49 10.12
CA MET A 523 -11.31 -16.14 9.05
C MET A 523 -11.86 -15.07 8.12
N GLY A 524 -12.00 -15.34 6.83
CA GLY A 524 -12.51 -14.30 5.93
C GLY A 524 -12.53 -14.66 4.47
N SER A 525 -12.63 -13.62 3.65
CA SER A 525 -12.64 -13.71 2.20
C SER A 525 -11.87 -12.56 1.55
N LEU A 526 -11.37 -12.86 0.35
CA LEU A 526 -10.64 -12.01 -0.57
C LEU A 526 -11.33 -12.15 -1.94
N LEU A 527 -12.18 -11.19 -2.26
CA LEU A 527 -12.87 -11.04 -3.55
C LEU A 527 -12.03 -10.14 -4.47
N GLY A 528 -10.90 -10.68 -4.92
CA GLY A 528 -9.96 -9.96 -5.78
C GLY A 528 -9.30 -8.74 -5.11
N PRO A 529 -8.74 -7.79 -5.89
CA PRO A 529 -8.05 -6.62 -5.33
C PRO A 529 -8.98 -5.61 -4.64
N LYS A 530 -10.29 -5.70 -4.87
CA LYS A 530 -11.30 -4.71 -4.42
C LYS A 530 -12.04 -5.11 -3.15
N GLY A 531 -12.12 -6.40 -2.80
CA GLY A 531 -12.89 -6.88 -1.65
C GLY A 531 -12.03 -7.68 -0.67
N LEU A 532 -11.80 -7.12 0.51
CA LEU A 532 -11.22 -7.77 1.68
C LEU A 532 -12.29 -7.81 2.77
N GLY A 533 -12.49 -8.99 3.35
CA GLY A 533 -13.34 -9.19 4.52
C GLY A 533 -12.72 -10.24 5.43
N LEU A 534 -11.87 -9.83 6.36
CA LEU A 534 -11.18 -10.71 7.30
C LEU A 534 -11.62 -10.39 8.73
N ASP A 535 -12.20 -11.35 9.42
CA ASP A 535 -12.52 -11.28 10.84
C ASP A 535 -11.36 -11.84 11.65
N VAL A 536 -10.94 -11.10 12.66
CA VAL A 536 -9.80 -11.40 13.53
C VAL A 536 -10.27 -11.34 14.97
N LYS A 537 -10.21 -12.49 15.63
CA LYS A 537 -10.51 -12.63 17.05
C LYS A 537 -9.22 -12.87 17.82
N VAL A 538 -8.91 -11.96 18.73
CA VAL A 538 -7.79 -12.04 19.67
C VAL A 538 -8.37 -12.34 21.04
N ALA A 539 -7.94 -13.43 21.67
CA ALA A 539 -8.39 -13.79 23.00
C ALA A 539 -7.20 -13.85 23.97
N GLY A 540 -7.27 -13.06 25.04
CA GLY A 540 -6.33 -13.14 26.15
C GLY A 540 -4.94 -12.57 25.88
N LEU A 541 -4.79 -11.59 24.97
CA LEU A 541 -3.48 -11.01 24.66
C LEU A 541 -2.90 -10.22 25.82
N ASN A 542 -1.89 -10.77 26.48
CA ASN A 542 -1.22 -10.11 27.60
C ASN A 542 -0.28 -9.00 27.11
N LEU A 543 -0.59 -7.74 27.45
CA LEU A 543 0.23 -6.57 27.13
C LEU A 543 1.59 -6.59 27.83
N ASP A 544 1.71 -7.29 28.96
CA ASP A 544 2.96 -7.39 29.72
C ASP A 544 4.02 -8.14 28.91
N ALA A 545 3.56 -9.14 28.13
CA ALA A 545 4.41 -9.87 27.18
C ALA A 545 4.88 -8.97 26.02
N LEU A 546 4.23 -7.83 25.77
CA LEU A 546 4.62 -6.84 24.76
C LEU A 546 5.55 -5.75 25.32
N ARG A 547 6.00 -5.85 26.58
CA ARG A 547 6.94 -4.92 27.24
C ARG A 547 6.47 -3.46 27.26
N SER A 548 5.18 -3.22 27.49
CA SER A 548 4.66 -1.87 27.72
C SER A 548 4.92 -1.46 29.19
N PRO A 549 5.82 -0.48 29.47
CA PRO A 549 6.16 -0.11 30.86
C PRO A 549 5.07 0.73 31.55
N ILE A 550 4.11 1.27 30.79
CA ILE A 550 3.13 2.23 31.27
C ILE A 550 1.75 1.59 31.42
N VAL A 551 1.32 0.81 30.43
CA VAL A 551 -0.01 0.17 30.41
C VAL A 551 0.16 -1.35 30.35
N THR A 552 -0.44 -2.04 31.31
CA THR A 552 -0.45 -3.50 31.44
C THR A 552 -1.90 -4.02 31.46
N GLY A 553 -2.11 -5.30 31.15
CA GLY A 553 -3.45 -5.91 31.12
C GLY A 553 -3.66 -6.89 29.97
N VAL A 554 -4.92 -7.29 29.77
CA VAL A 554 -5.29 -8.34 28.80
C VAL A 554 -6.26 -7.83 27.74
N ILE A 555 -5.82 -7.83 26.48
CA ILE A 555 -6.60 -7.44 25.31
C ILE A 555 -7.40 -8.63 24.79
N ASN A 556 -8.71 -8.43 24.67
CA ASN A 556 -9.60 -9.22 23.86
C ASN A 556 -10.10 -8.35 22.70
N ALA A 557 -10.09 -8.86 21.48
CA ALA A 557 -10.53 -8.08 20.32
C ALA A 557 -11.34 -8.94 19.36
N ASP A 558 -12.39 -8.37 18.81
CA ASP A 558 -13.17 -8.91 17.71
C ASP A 558 -13.24 -7.85 16.63
N LEU A 559 -12.37 -7.99 15.63
CA LEU A 559 -12.07 -6.96 14.64
C LEU A 559 -12.29 -7.49 13.22
N GLY A 560 -13.10 -6.81 12.44
CA GLY A 560 -13.24 -7.00 11.01
C GLY A 560 -12.32 -6.07 10.22
N LEU A 561 -11.34 -6.60 9.51
CA LEU A 561 -10.58 -5.91 8.48
C LEU A 561 -11.38 -5.94 7.16
N ARG A 562 -11.77 -4.78 6.65
CA ARG A 562 -12.64 -4.60 5.48
C ARG A 562 -12.00 -3.69 4.43
N GLY A 563 -12.57 -3.60 3.22
CA GLY A 563 -12.16 -2.64 2.18
C GLY A 563 -11.39 -3.29 1.04
N SER A 564 -10.39 -2.61 0.48
CA SER A 564 -9.48 -3.20 -0.52
C SER A 564 -8.19 -3.69 0.15
N VAL A 565 -7.44 -4.56 -0.53
CA VAL A 565 -6.13 -5.02 -0.03
C VAL A 565 -5.13 -3.87 0.13
N THR A 566 -5.27 -2.82 -0.69
CA THR A 566 -4.39 -1.64 -0.70
C THR A 566 -4.82 -0.54 0.27
N ALA A 567 -6.08 -0.54 0.72
CA ALA A 567 -6.64 0.46 1.64
C ALA A 567 -7.64 -0.21 2.60
N PRO A 568 -7.18 -1.12 3.48
CA PRO A 568 -8.07 -1.82 4.39
C PRO A 568 -8.51 -0.91 5.55
N TYR A 569 -9.59 -1.23 6.26
CA TYR A 569 -10.01 -0.51 7.47
C TYR A 569 -10.55 -1.50 8.52
N LEU A 570 -10.48 -1.13 9.80
CA LEU A 570 -10.93 -1.94 10.93
C LEU A 570 -12.35 -1.57 11.35
N LEU A 571 -13.14 -2.57 11.68
CA LEU A 571 -14.45 -2.48 12.33
C LEU A 571 -14.47 -3.40 13.55
N GLY A 572 -15.28 -3.10 14.57
CA GLY A 572 -15.47 -3.99 15.73
C GLY A 572 -14.91 -3.42 17.01
N ASN A 573 -14.68 -4.27 18.01
CA ASN A 573 -14.35 -3.83 19.36
C ASN A 573 -13.06 -4.48 19.87
N ALA A 574 -12.27 -3.72 20.63
CA ALA A 574 -11.16 -4.22 21.41
C ALA A 574 -11.35 -3.78 22.87
N THR A 575 -11.28 -4.74 23.79
CA THR A 575 -11.43 -4.52 25.22
C THR A 575 -10.13 -4.89 25.93
N LEU A 576 -9.54 -3.95 26.63
CA LEU A 576 -8.42 -4.14 27.53
C LEU A 576 -8.97 -4.33 28.95
N SER A 577 -8.96 -5.58 29.39
CA SER A 577 -9.40 -6.02 30.72
C SER A 577 -8.25 -6.07 31.71
N ARG A 578 -8.57 -5.97 33.01
CA ARG A 578 -7.57 -5.92 34.10
C ARG A 578 -6.48 -4.87 33.85
N ALA A 579 -6.86 -3.77 33.21
CA ALA A 579 -5.92 -2.74 32.81
C ALA A 579 -5.26 -2.13 34.05
N ARG A 580 -3.93 -1.98 34.02
CA ARG A 580 -3.21 -1.16 34.99
C ARG A 580 -2.38 -0.11 34.26
N ILE A 581 -2.35 1.10 34.82
CA ILE A 581 -1.56 2.21 34.32
C ILE A 581 -0.58 2.60 35.42
N HIS A 582 0.73 2.54 35.14
CA HIS A 582 1.79 2.69 36.15
C HIS A 582 1.57 1.81 37.40
N GLY A 583 1.12 0.56 37.19
CA GLY A 583 0.84 -0.39 38.27
C GLY A 583 -0.50 -0.21 39.00
N ARG A 584 -1.26 0.86 38.72
CA ARG A 584 -2.58 1.12 39.34
C ARG A 584 -3.72 0.57 38.50
N PRO A 585 -4.70 -0.14 39.08
CA PRO A 585 -5.85 -0.67 38.36
C PRO A 585 -6.72 0.44 37.78
N ALA A 586 -7.20 0.26 36.54
CA ALA A 586 -8.02 1.25 35.84
C ALA A 586 -9.49 1.33 36.31
N GLY A 587 -9.90 0.46 37.25
CA GLY A 587 -11.25 0.39 37.82
C GLY A 587 -12.34 -0.15 36.89
N SER A 588 -12.10 -0.19 35.57
CA SER A 588 -13.03 -0.72 34.56
C SER A 588 -12.27 -1.20 33.33
N ASP A 589 -12.92 -2.01 32.51
CA ASP A 589 -12.38 -2.46 31.24
C ASP A 589 -12.36 -1.30 30.22
N ILE A 590 -11.23 -1.13 29.54
CA ILE A 590 -11.07 -0.09 28.52
C ILE A 590 -11.54 -0.66 27.19
N THR A 591 -12.68 -0.19 26.67
CA THR A 591 -13.21 -0.64 25.39
C THR A 591 -13.02 0.41 24.30
N LEU A 592 -12.45 0.00 23.17
CA LEU A 592 -12.29 0.77 21.94
C LEU A 592 -13.16 0.15 20.84
N ARG A 593 -14.02 0.94 20.24
CA ARG A 593 -14.84 0.61 19.07
C ARG A 593 -14.23 1.24 17.84
N PHE A 594 -13.95 0.44 16.82
CA PHE A 594 -13.51 0.85 15.49
C PHE A 594 -14.70 0.86 14.54
N TYR A 595 -14.85 1.94 13.77
CA TYR A 595 -15.91 2.09 12.80
C TYR A 595 -15.46 2.97 11.63
N ARG A 596 -16.27 3.01 10.57
CA ARG A 596 -16.04 3.86 9.42
C ARG A 596 -17.25 4.75 9.20
N GLU A 597 -17.00 6.04 9.08
CA GLU A 597 -18.03 7.02 8.73
C GLU A 597 -17.64 7.68 7.41
N LYS A 598 -18.50 7.53 6.39
CA LYS A 598 -18.20 7.94 5.00
C LYS A 598 -16.87 7.32 4.53
N LYS A 599 -15.82 8.13 4.34
CA LYS A 599 -14.48 7.71 3.89
C LYS A 599 -13.43 7.75 5.01
N THR A 600 -13.80 8.11 6.24
CA THR A 600 -12.88 8.30 7.36
C THR A 600 -12.95 7.11 8.30
N ASN A 601 -11.80 6.58 8.70
CA ASN A 601 -11.74 5.49 9.68
C ASN A 601 -11.56 6.08 11.08
N LEU A 602 -12.45 5.68 11.99
CA LEU A 602 -12.60 6.27 13.30
C LEU A 602 -12.51 5.21 14.40
N PHE A 603 -12.10 5.63 15.58
CA PHE A 603 -12.25 4.83 16.79
C PHE A 603 -12.77 5.70 17.94
N SER A 604 -13.49 5.09 18.86
CA SER A 604 -14.01 5.73 20.07
C SER A 604 -13.97 4.77 21.24
N GLY A 605 -13.76 5.25 22.45
CA GLY A 605 -13.77 4.43 23.66
C GLY A 605 -13.64 5.27 24.91
N ASN A 606 -13.65 4.62 26.06
CA ASN A 606 -13.54 5.29 27.35
C ASN A 606 -12.48 4.63 28.23
N VAL A 607 -11.76 5.44 29.01
CA VAL A 607 -10.82 5.00 30.06
C VAL A 607 -11.29 5.54 31.41
N PHE A 608 -11.27 4.72 32.45
CA PHE A 608 -11.71 5.05 33.81
C PHE A 608 -13.15 5.60 33.91
N ASN A 609 -14.02 5.35 32.92
CA ASN A 609 -15.34 5.97 32.81
C ASN A 609 -15.35 7.52 32.83
N LYS A 610 -14.20 8.17 32.71
CA LYS A 610 -14.04 9.64 32.81
C LYS A 610 -13.27 10.26 31.65
N ILE A 611 -12.57 9.45 30.86
CA ILE A 611 -11.76 9.89 29.72
C ILE A 611 -12.37 9.30 28.46
N ALA A 612 -13.03 10.14 27.67
CA ALA A 612 -13.45 9.80 26.33
C ALA A 612 -12.24 9.88 25.40
N ILE A 613 -11.98 8.80 24.68
CA ILE A 613 -10.97 8.72 23.63
C ILE A 613 -11.72 8.61 22.31
N ASN A 614 -11.47 9.52 21.40
CA ASN A 614 -11.92 9.43 20.01
C ASN A 614 -10.71 9.61 19.10
N GLY A 615 -10.81 9.22 17.84
CA GLY A 615 -9.73 9.52 16.93
C GLY A 615 -9.94 9.00 15.52
N GLN A 616 -9.05 9.44 14.66
CA GLN A 616 -8.93 8.97 13.28
C GLN A 616 -7.71 8.09 13.16
N TYR A 617 -7.80 7.07 12.32
CA TYR A 617 -6.64 6.24 12.01
C TYR A 617 -6.51 6.01 10.51
N GLN A 618 -5.27 5.99 10.06
CA GLN A 618 -4.89 5.55 8.74
C GLN A 618 -4.28 4.16 8.87
N SER A 619 -4.78 3.25 8.05
CA SER A 619 -4.27 1.89 7.92
C SER A 619 -3.00 1.86 7.05
N LEU A 620 -2.45 0.66 6.87
CA LEU A 620 -1.25 0.39 6.06
C LEU A 620 -1.28 1.10 4.69
N PRO A 621 -0.11 1.50 4.13
CA PRO A 621 1.24 1.11 4.54
C PRO A 621 1.91 2.03 5.57
N LYS A 622 1.37 3.22 5.86
CA LYS A 622 1.91 4.16 6.85
C LYS A 622 0.92 4.33 8.00
N PRO A 623 0.85 3.37 8.93
CA PRO A 623 -0.08 3.43 10.05
C PRO A 623 0.14 4.71 10.85
N GLN A 624 -0.91 5.49 11.02
CA GLN A 624 -0.91 6.71 11.82
C GLN A 624 -2.26 6.83 12.53
N SER A 625 -2.26 7.35 13.74
CA SER A 625 -3.51 7.67 14.45
C SER A 625 -3.43 9.06 15.03
N ILE A 626 -4.52 9.81 14.89
CA ILE A 626 -4.76 11.08 15.57
C ILE A 626 -5.78 10.77 16.64
N VAL A 627 -5.33 10.83 17.89
CA VAL A 627 -6.12 10.51 19.08
C VAL A 627 -6.54 11.82 19.71
N THR A 628 -7.83 12.06 19.82
CA THR A 628 -8.41 13.11 20.66
C THR A 628 -8.85 12.51 21.99
N VAL A 629 -8.44 13.12 23.09
CA VAL A 629 -8.90 12.76 24.43
C VAL A 629 -9.74 13.90 25.00
N ALA A 630 -10.81 13.58 25.70
CA ALA A 630 -11.61 14.54 26.46
C ALA A 630 -11.85 13.96 27.85
N PHE A 631 -11.74 14.79 28.88
CA PHE A 631 -11.91 14.38 30.26
C PHE A 631 -12.64 15.46 31.04
N ASN A 632 -13.51 15.04 31.95
CA ASN A 632 -14.31 15.92 32.78
C ASN A 632 -14.22 15.50 34.25
N ASP A 633 -13.94 16.46 35.13
CA ASP A 633 -13.74 16.27 36.57
C ASP A 633 -12.94 14.99 36.91
N MET A 634 -11.81 14.85 36.20
CA MET A 634 -10.83 13.78 36.38
C MET A 634 -9.96 14.10 37.60
N ASP A 635 -9.89 13.18 38.54
CA ASP A 635 -8.94 13.26 39.65
C ASP A 635 -7.56 12.74 39.17
N PRO A 636 -6.51 13.58 39.11
CA PRO A 636 -5.18 13.14 38.71
C PRO A 636 -4.57 12.13 39.69
N ALA A 637 -5.12 11.99 40.91
CA ALA A 637 -4.73 10.94 41.83
C ALA A 637 -5.07 9.53 41.32
N LEU A 638 -5.88 9.38 40.26
CA LEU A 638 -6.05 8.12 39.55
C LEU A 638 -4.74 7.64 38.89
N PHE A 639 -3.87 8.57 38.49
CA PHE A 639 -2.66 8.29 37.72
C PHE A 639 -1.37 8.43 38.52
N ILE A 640 -1.36 9.34 39.50
CA ILE A 640 -0.16 9.71 40.27
C ILE A 640 -0.48 9.55 41.76
N SER A 641 0.45 9.06 42.58
CA SER A 641 0.28 9.07 44.03
C SER A 641 0.55 10.47 44.57
N PRO A 642 -0.47 11.28 44.95
CA PRO A 642 -0.23 12.63 45.42
C PRO A 642 0.00 12.56 46.93
N ARG A 643 1.08 11.91 47.37
CA ARG A 643 1.39 11.79 48.81
C ARG A 643 1.48 13.16 49.48
N LEU A 644 2.06 14.14 48.78
CA LEU A 644 2.22 15.52 49.26
C LEU A 644 0.89 16.30 49.27
N LEU A 645 0.12 16.29 48.18
CA LEU A 645 -1.11 17.10 48.13
C LEU A 645 -2.19 16.55 49.07
N ARG A 646 -2.32 15.23 49.19
CA ARG A 646 -3.28 14.61 50.10
C ARG A 646 -2.92 14.78 51.58
N SER A 647 -1.62 14.84 51.94
CA SER A 647 -1.24 15.12 53.34
C SER A 647 -1.65 16.52 53.80
N TYR A 648 -1.87 17.44 52.86
CA TYR A 648 -2.39 18.79 53.12
C TYR A 648 -3.89 18.95 52.80
N GLY A 649 -4.62 17.84 52.61
CA GLY A 649 -6.06 17.88 52.35
C GLY A 649 -6.44 18.54 51.02
N VAL A 650 -5.55 18.50 50.03
CA VAL A 650 -5.76 19.11 48.71
C VAL A 650 -6.30 18.07 47.72
N ASP A 651 -7.51 18.32 47.21
CA ASP A 651 -8.15 17.57 46.14
C ASP A 651 -8.06 18.37 44.83
N MET A 652 -7.82 17.69 43.72
CA MET A 652 -7.72 18.32 42.40
C MET A 652 -8.65 17.63 41.41
N LEU A 653 -9.44 18.42 40.67
CA LEU A 653 -10.26 17.93 39.57
C LEU A 653 -9.90 18.67 38.30
N LEU A 654 -9.56 17.93 37.25
CA LEU A 654 -9.14 18.45 35.96
C LEU A 654 -10.19 18.15 34.89
N SER A 655 -10.48 19.12 34.03
CA SER A 655 -11.29 18.95 32.82
C SER A 655 -10.58 19.58 31.63
N GLY A 656 -10.75 18.98 30.46
CA GLY A 656 -10.08 19.45 29.26
C GLY A 656 -10.12 18.44 28.12
N SER A 657 -9.28 18.72 27.13
CA SER A 657 -9.13 17.87 25.95
C SER A 657 -7.69 17.86 25.48
N GLY A 658 -7.29 16.86 24.73
CA GLY A 658 -5.98 16.81 24.10
C GLY A 658 -6.01 16.10 22.78
N GLU A 659 -4.92 16.26 22.04
CA GLU A 659 -4.67 15.57 20.79
C GLU A 659 -3.29 14.91 20.86
N ALA A 660 -3.18 13.67 20.39
CA ALA A 660 -1.93 12.95 20.26
C ALA A 660 -1.81 12.33 18.87
N ILE A 661 -0.66 12.53 18.23
CA ILE A 661 -0.32 11.88 16.96
C ILE A 661 0.58 10.69 17.27
N LEU A 662 0.08 9.50 16.95
CA LEU A 662 0.77 8.23 17.14
C LEU A 662 1.24 7.69 15.79
N LYS A 663 2.54 7.44 15.68
CA LYS A 663 3.18 6.78 14.52
C LYS A 663 4.09 5.67 15.04
N PRO A 664 4.01 4.43 14.52
CA PRO A 664 4.89 3.35 14.94
C PRO A 664 6.37 3.72 14.78
N GLY A 665 7.19 3.42 15.79
CA GLY A 665 8.63 3.73 15.80
C GLY A 665 8.98 5.21 16.05
N SER A 666 8.00 6.10 16.25
CA SER A 666 8.22 7.51 16.57
C SER A 666 7.77 7.83 17.99
N PHE A 667 8.44 8.80 18.63
CA PHE A 667 7.98 9.33 19.91
C PHE A 667 6.65 10.09 19.73
N PRO A 668 5.63 9.86 20.57
CA PRO A 668 4.32 10.49 20.42
C PRO A 668 4.42 12.01 20.59
N ALA A 669 3.80 12.75 19.68
CA ALA A 669 3.59 14.18 19.84
C ALA A 669 2.18 14.37 20.42
N ALA A 670 2.08 14.91 21.64
CA ALA A 670 0.79 15.11 22.30
C ALA A 670 0.67 16.50 22.91
N THR A 671 -0.52 17.06 22.81
CA THR A 671 -0.88 18.36 23.38
C THR A 671 -2.15 18.19 24.20
N LEU A 672 -2.12 18.56 25.47
CA LEU A 672 -3.29 18.57 26.36
C LEU A 672 -3.65 20.02 26.69
N ARG A 673 -4.92 20.37 26.54
CA ARG A 673 -5.49 21.63 26.97
C ARG A 673 -6.41 21.37 28.16
N VAL A 674 -5.95 21.72 29.36
CA VAL A 674 -6.75 21.69 30.59
C VAL A 674 -7.55 22.98 30.63
N THR A 675 -8.87 22.90 30.43
CA THR A 675 -9.75 24.07 30.40
C THR A 675 -10.28 24.43 31.78
N LYS A 676 -10.32 23.45 32.70
CA LYS A 676 -10.73 23.65 34.09
C LYS A 676 -9.80 22.86 34.99
N ALA A 677 -9.22 23.50 35.99
CA ALA A 677 -8.70 22.81 37.16
C ALA A 677 -9.41 23.39 38.37
N ARG A 678 -9.87 22.53 39.26
CA ARG A 678 -10.46 22.93 40.54
C ARG A 678 -9.57 22.34 41.61
N VAL A 679 -9.08 23.18 42.49
CA VAL A 679 -8.34 22.75 43.67
C VAL A 679 -9.25 22.98 44.86
N GLY A 680 -9.72 21.87 45.43
CA GLY A 680 -10.43 21.86 46.71
C GLY A 680 -9.41 21.71 47.83
N MET A 681 -9.61 22.43 48.91
CA MET A 681 -8.87 22.21 50.15
C MET A 681 -9.89 21.86 51.23
N THR A 682 -9.68 20.76 51.95
CA THR A 682 -10.44 20.47 53.16
C THR A 682 -10.01 21.45 54.23
N GLY A 683 -10.85 22.46 54.48
CA GLY A 683 -10.63 23.41 55.57
C GLY A 683 -10.83 22.77 56.95
N ILE A 684 -10.45 23.52 57.98
CA ILE A 684 -10.63 23.19 59.40
C ILE A 684 -12.08 22.70 59.61
N PRO A 685 -12.32 21.51 60.19
CA PRO A 685 -13.66 21.10 60.56
C PRO A 685 -14.25 22.16 61.49
N ASN A 686 -15.35 22.77 61.05
CA ASN A 686 -16.10 23.66 61.90
C ASN A 686 -16.69 22.83 63.05
N LYS A 687 -17.01 23.42 64.21
CA LYS A 687 -17.60 22.71 65.38
C LYS A 687 -18.88 21.90 65.07
N PHE A 688 -19.41 21.98 63.85
CA PHE A 688 -20.64 21.35 63.35
C PHE A 688 -20.43 20.19 62.36
N GLY A 689 -19.23 19.61 62.24
CA GLY A 689 -18.97 18.37 61.48
C GLY A 689 -17.96 18.52 60.32
N PRO A 690 -17.74 17.44 59.54
CA PRO A 690 -16.72 17.42 58.49
C PRO A 690 -17.03 18.48 57.41
N THR A 691 -16.09 19.40 57.22
CA THR A 691 -16.12 20.45 56.21
C THR A 691 -16.01 19.82 54.83
N ARG A 692 -17.02 20.03 53.98
CA ARG A 692 -16.93 19.71 52.55
C ARG A 692 -15.76 20.48 51.94
N PRO A 693 -14.97 19.88 51.04
CA PRO A 693 -13.91 20.60 50.34
C PRO A 693 -14.54 21.79 49.61
N ARG A 694 -14.10 23.00 49.96
CA ARG A 694 -14.52 24.23 49.29
C ARG A 694 -13.63 24.38 48.07
N GLU A 695 -14.17 24.72 46.90
CA GLU A 695 -13.36 25.07 45.75
C GLU A 695 -12.63 26.39 46.07
N VAL A 696 -11.29 26.36 46.08
CA VAL A 696 -10.46 27.47 46.55
C VAL A 696 -9.73 28.14 45.39
N LEU A 697 -9.23 27.35 44.43
CA LEU A 697 -8.48 27.85 43.27
C LEU A 697 -8.99 27.25 41.97
N LYS A 698 -8.96 28.07 40.91
CA LYS A 698 -9.32 27.69 39.54
C LYS A 698 -8.27 28.16 38.54
N LEU A 699 -8.27 27.57 37.36
CA LEU A 699 -7.51 28.11 36.23
C LEU A 699 -8.12 29.44 35.77
N GLY A 700 -7.31 30.50 35.71
CA GLY A 700 -7.70 31.77 35.08
C GLY A 700 -7.71 31.70 33.55
N LYS A 701 -6.85 30.84 32.97
CA LYS A 701 -6.81 30.52 31.54
C LYS A 701 -6.52 29.03 31.32
N PRO A 702 -6.92 28.45 30.18
CA PRO A 702 -6.62 27.05 29.87
C PRO A 702 -5.11 26.77 29.90
N LEU A 703 -4.70 25.76 30.64
CA LEU A 703 -3.32 25.28 30.71
C LEU A 703 -3.03 24.40 29.49
N LEU A 704 -1.97 24.74 28.76
CA LEU A 704 -1.47 23.93 27.65
C LEU A 704 -0.28 23.09 28.13
N LEU A 705 -0.39 21.76 28.02
CA LEU A 705 0.69 20.82 28.23
C LEU A 705 1.14 20.24 26.89
N THR A 706 2.43 20.22 26.62
CA THR A 706 3.01 19.61 25.43
C THR A 706 3.97 18.51 25.82
N LEU A 707 3.74 17.31 25.28
CA LEU A 707 4.65 16.17 25.40
C LEU A 707 5.70 16.23 24.28
N THR A 708 6.97 16.21 24.68
CA THR A 708 8.12 16.22 23.77
C THR A 708 9.06 15.07 24.11
N LYS A 709 10.00 14.76 23.21
CA LYS A 709 11.06 13.75 23.47
C LYS A 709 11.88 14.05 24.74
N ARG A 710 11.95 15.31 25.16
CA ARG A 710 12.73 15.77 26.31
C ARG A 710 11.93 15.80 27.61
N GLY A 711 10.60 15.74 27.56
CA GLY A 711 9.76 15.97 28.74
C GLY A 711 8.38 16.53 28.44
N ILE A 712 7.65 16.84 29.50
CA ILE A 712 6.34 17.51 29.49
C ILE A 712 6.53 18.99 29.82
N LYS A 713 6.11 19.87 28.92
CA LYS A 713 6.12 21.33 29.14
C LYS A 713 4.72 21.83 29.49
N ALA A 714 4.56 22.45 30.64
CA ALA A 714 3.43 23.32 30.98
C ALA A 714 3.76 24.75 30.53
N HIS A 715 3.08 25.21 29.49
CA HIS A 715 3.20 26.61 29.06
C HIS A 715 2.57 27.52 30.11
N ARG A 716 3.05 28.78 30.15
CA ARG A 716 2.60 29.79 31.11
C ARG A 716 1.07 29.79 31.23
N PHE A 717 0.57 29.53 32.42
CA PHE A 717 -0.85 29.52 32.74
C PHE A 717 -1.09 30.18 34.09
N ASN A 718 -2.33 30.58 34.33
CA ASN A 718 -2.70 31.34 35.51
C ASN A 718 -3.60 30.52 36.45
N ILE A 719 -3.32 30.56 37.74
CA ILE A 719 -4.15 30.02 38.82
C ILE A 719 -4.70 31.21 39.62
N ALA A 720 -6.02 31.29 39.73
CA ALA A 720 -6.71 32.39 40.41
C ALA A 720 -7.74 31.89 41.43
N GLY A 721 -7.93 32.64 42.51
CA GLY A 721 -8.96 32.36 43.54
C GLY A 721 -8.54 32.76 44.94
N LEU A 722 -9.50 33.15 45.80
CA LEU A 722 -9.25 33.65 47.16
C LEU A 722 -8.10 34.66 47.23
N GLY A 723 -8.14 35.72 46.41
CA GLY A 723 -7.10 36.74 46.36
C GLY A 723 -5.74 36.30 45.80
N THR A 724 -5.65 35.07 45.27
CA THR A 724 -4.49 34.56 44.54
C THR A 724 -4.64 34.84 43.05
N ASP A 725 -3.56 35.26 42.42
CA ASP A 725 -3.38 35.43 40.98
C ASP A 725 -1.93 35.08 40.62
N LEU A 726 -1.68 33.82 40.27
CA LEU A 726 -0.35 33.26 40.05
C LEU A 726 -0.17 32.74 38.63
N ASP A 727 0.86 33.23 37.95
CA ASP A 727 1.37 32.65 36.72
C ASP A 727 2.39 31.55 37.00
N LEU A 728 2.17 30.39 36.38
CA LEU A 728 3.01 29.21 36.50
C LEU A 728 3.51 28.77 35.12
N GLU A 729 4.81 28.48 35.01
CA GLU A 729 5.38 27.70 33.93
C GLU A 729 6.20 26.55 34.49
N ALA A 730 6.15 25.37 33.86
CA ALA A 730 6.90 24.22 34.36
C ALA A 730 7.36 23.27 33.23
N PHE A 731 8.44 22.54 33.49
CA PHE A 731 8.98 21.52 32.61
C PHE A 731 9.43 20.30 33.40
N TYR A 732 8.89 19.14 33.07
CA TYR A 732 9.26 17.86 33.65
C TYR A 732 10.06 17.05 32.63
N ASP A 733 11.34 16.80 32.89
CA ASP A 733 12.27 16.12 31.96
C ASP A 733 12.30 14.59 32.11
N PHE A 734 11.26 14.03 32.74
CA PHE A 734 11.15 12.63 33.19
C PHE A 734 12.08 12.22 34.35
N LYS A 735 12.89 13.14 34.91
CA LYS A 735 13.67 12.91 36.12
C LYS A 735 13.40 13.97 37.20
N GLN A 736 13.26 15.22 36.79
CA GLN A 736 13.10 16.38 37.66
C GLN A 736 12.05 17.34 37.07
N LEU A 737 11.39 18.09 37.95
CA LEU A 737 10.43 19.13 37.58
C LEU A 737 11.04 20.50 37.87
N THR A 738 11.19 21.33 36.85
CA THR A 738 11.58 22.73 36.99
C THR A 738 10.40 23.64 36.70
N GLY A 739 10.35 24.81 37.31
CA GLY A 739 9.32 25.79 36.99
C GLY A 739 9.54 27.14 37.62
N LYS A 740 8.63 28.06 37.29
CA LYS A 740 8.58 29.40 37.84
C LYS A 740 7.15 29.75 38.24
N LEU A 741 7.05 30.51 39.32
CA LEU A 741 5.88 31.10 39.94
C LEU A 741 6.08 32.61 39.94
N ASP A 742 5.13 33.37 39.41
CA ASP A 742 5.16 34.83 39.39
C ASP A 742 3.74 35.38 39.62
N GLY A 743 3.56 36.33 40.54
CA GLY A 743 2.26 36.93 40.84
C GLY A 743 1.94 36.94 42.34
N ASP A 744 0.67 37.10 42.68
CA ASP A 744 0.24 37.34 44.06
C ASP A 744 -0.47 36.13 44.68
N VAL A 745 -0.14 35.81 45.92
CA VAL A 745 -0.81 34.76 46.72
C VAL A 745 -1.67 35.39 47.78
N GLY A 746 -2.97 35.11 47.75
CA GLY A 746 -3.88 35.59 48.77
C GLY A 746 -3.57 34.94 50.13
N MET A 747 -3.36 35.76 51.15
CA MET A 747 -3.07 35.26 52.51
C MET A 747 -4.22 34.45 53.10
N THR A 748 -5.43 34.54 52.53
CA THR A 748 -6.58 33.70 52.86
C THR A 748 -6.33 32.20 52.65
N LEU A 749 -5.27 31.82 51.91
CA LEU A 749 -4.84 30.43 51.78
C LEU A 749 -4.01 29.93 52.98
N VAL A 750 -3.31 30.82 53.69
CA VAL A 750 -2.38 30.45 54.78
C VAL A 750 -3.03 29.62 55.88
N PRO A 751 -4.26 29.91 56.36
CA PRO A 751 -4.90 29.11 57.39
C PRO A 751 -5.10 27.64 57.03
N TYR A 752 -5.20 27.29 55.73
CA TYR A 752 -5.36 25.91 55.28
C TYR A 752 -4.07 25.07 55.42
N PHE A 753 -2.92 25.71 55.59
CA PHE A 753 -1.62 25.04 55.73
C PHE A 753 -1.07 25.08 57.17
N MET A 754 -1.77 25.73 58.11
CA MET A 754 -1.35 25.85 59.51
C MET A 754 -2.04 24.81 60.39
N PRO A 755 -1.40 24.35 61.50
CA PRO A 755 -2.06 23.50 62.48
C PRO A 755 -3.33 24.14 63.05
N GLN A 756 -4.31 23.31 63.40
CA GLN A 756 -5.60 23.77 63.90
C GLN A 756 -5.44 24.67 65.15
N GLY A 757 -6.16 25.80 65.17
CA GLY A 757 -6.20 26.72 66.30
C GLY A 757 -5.09 27.79 66.33
N TYR A 758 -4.07 27.69 65.47
CA TYR A 758 -3.01 28.70 65.39
C TYR A 758 -3.46 30.02 64.75
N MET A 759 -4.26 29.94 63.70
CA MET A 759 -4.68 31.11 62.91
C MET A 759 -6.12 30.90 62.43
N GLU A 760 -6.98 31.89 62.67
CA GLU A 760 -8.38 31.84 62.26
C GLU A 760 -8.58 32.45 60.87
N ARG A 761 -7.91 33.58 60.62
CA ARG A 761 -8.02 34.32 59.36
C ARG A 761 -6.70 34.99 59.04
N ALA A 762 -6.39 35.10 57.75
CA ALA A 762 -5.34 35.97 57.26
C ALA A 762 -5.82 36.72 56.02
N THR A 763 -5.44 37.98 55.88
CA THR A 763 -5.85 38.87 54.78
C THR A 763 -4.64 39.61 54.19
N GLY A 764 -4.79 40.12 52.97
CA GLY A 764 -3.71 40.70 52.16
C GLY A 764 -3.17 39.71 51.13
N SER A 765 -2.13 40.12 50.40
CA SER A 765 -1.47 39.30 49.37
C SER A 765 0.05 39.27 49.57
N LEU A 766 0.66 38.17 49.15
CA LEU A 766 2.11 37.98 49.12
C LEU A 766 2.54 37.97 47.66
N SER A 767 3.34 38.94 47.24
CA SER A 767 3.85 38.96 45.86
C SER A 767 5.05 38.03 45.74
N LEU A 768 4.99 37.08 44.81
CA LEU A 768 5.94 35.99 44.62
C LEU A 768 6.64 36.08 43.28
N LYS A 769 7.95 35.83 43.29
CA LYS A 769 8.74 35.52 42.10
C LYS A 769 9.73 34.42 42.45
N ILE A 770 9.33 33.17 42.23
CA ILE A 770 10.05 31.97 42.68
C ILE A 770 10.28 31.02 41.52
N ALA A 771 11.53 30.62 41.29
CA ALA A 771 11.87 29.45 40.51
C ALA A 771 12.03 28.23 41.43
N PHE A 772 11.64 27.05 40.96
CA PHE A 772 11.74 25.81 41.73
C PHE A 772 12.35 24.67 40.90
N LEU A 773 13.04 23.76 41.59
CA LEU A 773 13.59 22.52 41.06
C LEU A 773 13.26 21.38 42.01
N GLN A 774 12.37 20.49 41.59
CA GLN A 774 12.00 19.28 42.32
C GLN A 774 12.76 18.07 41.77
N LYS A 775 13.47 17.38 42.66
CA LYS A 775 14.16 16.10 42.43
C LYS A 775 13.48 14.99 43.24
N SER A 776 13.93 13.75 43.09
CA SER A 776 13.40 12.62 43.85
C SER A 776 13.61 12.74 45.36
N ASP A 777 14.66 13.44 45.77
CA ASP A 777 15.10 13.59 47.16
C ASP A 777 14.72 14.94 47.78
N GLY A 778 14.19 15.91 47.02
CA GLY A 778 13.80 17.21 47.56
C GLY A 778 13.33 18.27 46.57
N LEU A 779 13.15 19.49 47.07
CA LEU A 779 12.66 20.68 46.39
C LEU A 779 13.57 21.88 46.73
N ASP A 780 14.26 22.39 45.71
CA ASP A 780 15.06 23.61 45.80
C ASP A 780 14.23 24.80 45.30
N LEU A 781 14.28 25.92 46.03
CA LEU A 781 13.60 27.18 45.69
C LEU A 781 14.63 28.29 45.48
N ASN A 782 14.37 29.20 44.54
CA ASN A 782 15.19 30.39 44.30
C ASN A 782 14.31 31.58 43.91
N GLY A 783 14.47 32.74 44.54
CA GLY A 783 13.70 33.93 44.20
C GLY A 783 13.32 34.75 45.43
N SER A 784 12.18 35.44 45.38
CA SER A 784 11.75 36.28 46.49
C SER A 784 10.24 36.37 46.64
N ALA A 785 9.81 36.66 47.88
CA ALA A 785 8.45 36.99 48.22
C ALA A 785 8.42 38.33 48.99
N TYR A 786 7.36 39.12 48.78
CA TYR A 786 7.22 40.45 49.40
C TYR A 786 5.90 40.54 50.16
N PHE A 787 6.00 40.99 51.41
CA PHE A 787 4.84 41.34 52.23
C PHE A 787 4.44 42.79 52.01
N ALA A 788 3.14 43.05 51.98
CA ALA A 788 2.57 44.39 51.88
C ALA A 788 1.26 44.47 52.67
N GLY A 789 1.35 44.93 53.92
CA GLY A 789 0.18 45.17 54.78
C GLY A 789 -0.66 43.93 55.11
N ASN A 790 -0.04 42.74 55.14
CA ASN A 790 -0.72 41.49 55.45
C ASN A 790 -1.19 41.48 56.91
N GLN A 791 -2.38 40.94 57.17
CA GLN A 791 -2.95 40.90 58.52
C GLN A 791 -3.27 39.46 58.90
N LEU A 792 -2.87 39.08 60.11
CA LEU A 792 -3.06 37.76 60.68
C LEU A 792 -3.96 37.89 61.92
N TYR A 793 -4.98 37.04 62.00
CA TYR A 793 -5.97 37.02 63.08
C TYR A 793 -5.89 35.69 63.81
N ARG A 794 -5.69 35.74 65.13
CA ARG A 794 -5.67 34.54 65.99
C ARG A 794 -7.06 34.13 66.43
N SER A 795 -7.22 32.81 66.55
CA SER A 795 -8.45 32.11 66.96
C SER A 795 -8.86 32.34 68.42
N MET A 796 -7.92 32.73 69.29
CA MET A 796 -8.18 33.05 70.69
C MET A 796 -7.86 34.53 70.91
N GLY A 797 -8.90 35.37 71.09
CA GLY A 797 -8.77 36.79 71.43
C GLY A 797 -9.05 37.79 70.29
N GLY A 798 -9.18 37.35 69.03
CA GLY A 798 -9.45 38.25 67.89
C GLY A 798 -8.31 39.24 67.60
N GLU A 799 -7.14 39.03 68.22
CA GLU A 799 -5.97 39.89 68.15
C GLU A 799 -5.43 39.94 66.72
N LYS A 800 -5.05 41.15 66.29
CA LYS A 800 -4.58 41.45 64.94
C LYS A 800 -3.07 41.70 64.95
N ILE A 801 -2.34 40.88 64.20
CA ILE A 801 -0.92 41.09 63.90
C ILE A 801 -0.81 41.56 62.46
N THR A 802 -0.11 42.66 62.21
CA THR A 802 0.07 43.20 60.84
C THR A 802 1.53 43.08 60.40
N ILE A 803 1.79 42.38 59.31
CA ILE A 803 3.09 42.40 58.63
C ILE A 803 3.06 43.57 57.65
N ARG A 804 3.64 44.71 58.04
CA ARG A 804 3.56 45.96 57.28
C ARG A 804 4.34 45.87 55.97
N ALA A 805 5.57 45.37 56.05
CA ALA A 805 6.46 45.18 54.89
C ALA A 805 7.52 44.13 55.23
N GLY A 806 8.17 43.58 54.20
CA GLY A 806 9.31 42.68 54.38
C GLY A 806 9.59 41.90 53.11
N LYS A 807 10.83 41.45 52.95
CA LYS A 807 11.24 40.61 51.84
C LYS A 807 11.73 39.26 52.37
N ILE A 808 11.23 38.19 51.76
CA ILE A 808 11.79 36.85 51.90
C ILE A 808 12.58 36.54 50.64
N THR A 809 13.82 36.11 50.78
CA THR A 809 14.63 35.61 49.66
C THR A 809 14.83 34.11 49.83
N PHE A 810 14.48 33.35 48.79
CA PHE A 810 14.71 31.92 48.72
C PHE A 810 16.02 31.65 47.96
N ALA A 811 16.84 30.79 48.52
CA ALA A 811 17.97 30.16 47.87
C ALA A 811 17.88 28.64 48.10
N PRO A 812 18.62 27.81 47.34
CA PRO A 812 18.59 26.37 47.54
C PRO A 812 18.86 26.03 49.02
N ARG A 813 17.89 25.36 49.65
CA ARG A 813 17.91 24.96 51.06
C ARG A 813 18.05 26.10 52.09
N LYS A 814 17.74 27.34 51.72
CA LYS A 814 17.87 28.50 52.59
C LYS A 814 16.79 29.54 52.33
N LEU A 815 16.25 30.11 53.39
CA LEU A 815 15.31 31.21 53.36
C LEU A 815 15.89 32.36 54.18
N THR A 816 16.00 33.55 53.60
CA THR A 816 16.47 34.76 54.29
C THR A 816 15.32 35.75 54.47
N LEU A 817 15.14 36.24 55.69
CA LEU A 817 14.25 37.34 56.02
C LEU A 817 15.04 38.65 56.01
N ASP A 818 14.57 39.62 55.24
CA ASP A 818 15.14 40.96 55.15
C ASP A 818 14.07 41.99 55.55
N THR A 819 14.32 42.64 56.69
CA THR A 819 13.57 43.76 57.24
C THR A 819 12.06 43.48 57.31
N VAL A 820 11.67 42.35 57.90
CA VAL A 820 10.26 42.00 58.09
C VAL A 820 9.70 42.78 59.27
N ARG A 821 8.82 43.75 58.99
CA ARG A 821 8.21 44.65 59.97
C ARG A 821 6.87 44.09 60.44
N VAL A 822 6.81 43.71 61.70
CA VAL A 822 5.63 43.17 62.37
C VAL A 822 5.09 44.20 63.35
N VAL A 823 3.81 44.55 63.20
CA VAL A 823 3.11 45.51 64.05
C VAL A 823 2.07 44.80 64.89
N TYR A 824 2.08 45.04 66.20
CA TYR A 824 1.08 44.56 67.15
C TYR A 824 0.72 45.68 68.12
N GLU A 825 -0.57 46.03 68.20
CA GLU A 825 -1.06 47.14 69.05
C GLU A 825 -0.25 48.44 68.83
N GLU A 826 -0.10 48.84 67.56
CA GLU A 826 0.63 50.04 67.10
C GLU A 826 2.17 50.00 67.25
N GLU A 827 2.71 49.04 68.00
CA GLU A 827 4.16 48.86 68.19
C GLU A 827 4.79 48.00 67.11
N GLU A 828 5.95 48.43 66.60
CA GLU A 828 6.65 47.79 65.47
C GLU A 828 7.93 47.07 65.93
N MET A 829 8.05 45.81 65.50
CA MET A 829 9.26 45.00 65.55
C MET A 829 9.80 44.75 64.15
N VAL A 830 11.12 44.74 64.01
CA VAL A 830 11.83 44.40 62.78
C VAL A 830 12.56 43.08 62.98
N ALA A 831 12.27 42.10 62.14
CA ALA A 831 12.93 40.81 62.12
C ALA A 831 13.82 40.65 60.88
N ASN A 832 15.06 40.23 61.09
CA ASN A 832 16.04 39.88 60.07
C ASN A 832 16.60 38.48 60.36
N GLY A 833 17.09 37.78 59.35
CA GLY A 833 17.84 36.55 59.57
C GLY A 833 17.60 35.48 58.52
N GLN A 834 17.77 34.22 58.89
CA GLN A 834 17.68 33.10 57.96
C GLN A 834 17.15 31.82 58.61
N LEU A 835 16.68 30.93 57.75
CA LEU A 835 16.15 29.63 58.09
C LEU A 835 16.69 28.60 57.09
N ASP A 836 17.34 27.57 57.59
CA ASP A 836 17.87 26.48 56.78
C ASP A 836 16.78 25.45 56.54
N LEU A 837 16.60 25.10 55.27
CA LEU A 837 15.53 24.24 54.80
C LEU A 837 16.07 22.84 54.50
N GLY A 838 15.39 21.83 55.04
CA GLY A 838 15.61 20.44 54.66
C GLY A 838 15.12 20.12 53.24
N PRO A 839 15.25 18.87 52.78
CA PRO A 839 14.99 18.52 51.40
C PRO A 839 13.56 18.81 50.91
N TRP A 840 12.55 18.84 51.78
CA TRP A 840 11.16 19.18 51.41
C TRP A 840 10.72 20.55 51.93
N VAL A 841 11.64 21.51 52.03
CA VAL A 841 11.36 22.88 52.50
C VAL A 841 10.89 22.92 53.96
N ASN A 842 11.20 21.88 54.74
CA ASN A 842 10.92 21.86 56.17
C ASN A 842 12.00 22.67 56.91
N PRO A 843 11.64 23.57 57.85
CA PRO A 843 12.61 24.27 58.67
C PRO A 843 13.46 23.30 59.49
N THR A 844 14.78 23.43 59.43
CA THR A 844 15.71 22.62 60.25
C THR A 844 16.45 23.46 61.29
N HIS A 845 16.99 24.60 60.88
CA HIS A 845 17.66 25.55 61.75
C HIS A 845 17.16 26.96 61.48
N MET A 846 17.21 27.82 62.48
CA MET A 846 16.88 29.23 62.37
C MET A 846 17.97 30.10 62.98
N SER A 847 18.06 31.35 62.53
CA SER A 847 18.87 32.41 63.10
C SER A 847 18.20 33.74 62.79
N PHE A 848 17.55 34.37 63.76
CA PHE A 848 16.78 35.59 63.59
C PHE A 848 17.16 36.64 64.62
N ASP A 849 17.35 37.87 64.16
CA ASP A 849 17.48 39.06 64.99
C ASP A 849 16.17 39.85 64.93
N ILE A 850 15.53 40.03 66.09
CA ILE A 850 14.27 40.72 66.27
C ILE A 850 14.55 41.94 67.16
N ASN A 851 14.35 43.14 66.62
CA ASN A 851 14.55 44.40 67.33
C ASN A 851 13.30 45.26 67.19
N GLY A 852 12.81 45.85 68.27
CA GLY A 852 11.85 46.94 68.18
C GLY A 852 11.12 47.19 69.48
N LEU A 853 9.98 47.88 69.36
CA LEU A 853 9.08 48.10 70.48
C LEU A 853 8.03 47.00 70.50
N VAL A 854 7.67 46.59 71.71
CA VAL A 854 6.68 45.55 72.00
C VAL A 854 5.70 46.12 73.00
N SER A 855 4.41 46.13 72.64
CA SER A 855 3.35 46.49 73.57
C SER A 855 3.28 45.48 74.71
N SER A 856 3.05 45.93 75.95
CA SER A 856 2.80 45.03 77.09
C SER A 856 1.59 44.12 76.86
N LYS A 857 0.66 44.53 75.97
CA LYS A 857 -0.44 43.66 75.53
C LYS A 857 0.02 42.39 74.82
N ALA A 858 1.27 42.28 74.40
CA ALA A 858 1.82 41.03 73.89
C ALA A 858 1.80 39.93 74.98
N LEU A 859 1.73 40.29 76.27
CA LEU A 859 1.54 39.34 77.36
C LEU A 859 0.20 38.60 77.27
N PHE A 860 -0.84 39.19 76.67
CA PHE A 860 -2.09 38.49 76.39
C PHE A 860 -1.89 37.29 75.45
N LEU A 861 -0.90 37.35 74.56
CA LEU A 861 -0.57 36.23 73.68
C LEU A 861 -0.14 34.98 74.46
N LEU A 862 0.46 35.16 75.63
CA LEU A 862 1.04 34.11 76.47
C LEU A 862 0.18 33.75 77.69
N ALA A 863 -0.51 34.73 78.29
CA ALA A 863 -1.14 34.61 79.61
C ALA A 863 -2.56 35.20 79.69
N ALA A 864 -3.35 35.17 78.61
CA ALA A 864 -4.71 35.73 78.57
C ALA A 864 -5.63 35.29 79.74
N GLY A 865 -5.48 34.04 80.22
CA GLY A 865 -6.27 33.51 81.33
C GLY A 865 -5.99 34.15 82.70
N SER A 866 -4.84 34.80 82.86
CA SER A 866 -4.40 35.42 84.12
C SER A 866 -4.54 36.94 84.13
N LEU A 867 -4.69 37.55 82.95
CA LEU A 867 -4.63 38.99 82.73
C LEU A 867 -6.03 39.57 82.48
N TYR A 868 -6.34 40.69 83.13
CA TYR A 868 -7.51 41.52 82.87
C TYR A 868 -7.21 42.61 81.83
N SER A 869 -6.15 43.39 82.03
CA SER A 869 -5.64 44.40 81.09
C SER A 869 -4.12 44.57 81.28
N THR A 870 -3.44 45.09 80.26
CA THR A 870 -2.02 45.47 80.37
C THR A 870 -1.76 46.70 79.53
N THR A 871 -0.96 47.64 80.02
CA THR A 871 -0.55 48.84 79.30
C THR A 871 0.94 49.08 79.46
N GLY A 872 1.58 49.70 78.48
CA GLY A 872 3.01 49.99 78.50
C GLY A 872 3.74 49.46 77.27
N ARG A 873 5.03 49.78 77.18
CA ARG A 873 5.91 49.46 76.06
C ARG A 873 7.30 49.07 76.52
N SER A 874 7.83 48.05 75.87
CA SER A 874 9.17 47.53 76.09
C SER A 874 9.95 47.53 74.78
N ARG A 875 11.26 47.80 74.84
CA ARG A 875 12.17 47.52 73.74
C ARG A 875 12.69 46.10 73.87
N LEU A 876 12.52 45.30 72.82
CA LEU A 876 13.01 43.94 72.70
C LEU A 876 14.16 43.92 71.71
N ASP A 877 15.30 43.39 72.14
CA ASP A 877 16.40 42.98 71.26
C ASP A 877 16.62 41.47 71.47
N LEU A 878 16.24 40.65 70.50
CA LEU A 878 16.19 39.20 70.61
C LEU A 878 16.88 38.53 69.43
N HIS A 879 17.87 37.70 69.72
CA HIS A 879 18.47 36.76 68.80
C HIS A 879 17.92 35.34 69.05
N VAL A 880 17.30 34.72 68.05
CA VAL A 880 16.77 33.36 68.11
C VAL A 880 17.60 32.47 67.18
N SER A 881 18.26 31.43 67.68
CA SER A 881 19.08 30.55 66.85
C SER A 881 19.01 29.07 67.23
N GLY A 882 19.51 28.18 66.36
CA GLY A 882 19.56 26.73 66.62
C GLY A 882 18.49 25.94 65.86
N ALA A 883 18.25 24.69 66.28
CA ALA A 883 17.31 23.80 65.61
C ALA A 883 15.85 24.28 65.79
N THR A 884 15.00 24.12 64.78
CA THR A 884 13.61 24.61 64.82
C THR A 884 12.74 23.93 65.88
N THR A 885 13.12 22.71 66.28
CA THR A 885 12.48 21.95 67.35
C THR A 885 13.01 22.30 68.74
N ALA A 886 14.15 22.97 68.84
CA ALA A 886 14.80 23.36 70.09
C ALA A 886 15.55 24.70 69.93
N PRO A 887 14.83 25.82 69.69
CA PRO A 887 15.46 27.11 69.50
C PRO A 887 16.10 27.63 70.80
N GLN A 888 17.23 28.30 70.65
CA GLN A 888 17.92 29.05 71.69
C GLN A 888 17.57 30.54 71.55
N PHE A 889 17.23 31.18 72.67
CA PHE A 889 16.82 32.57 72.71
C PHE A 889 17.84 33.37 73.49
N LYS A 890 18.45 34.39 72.90
CA LYS A 890 19.37 35.30 73.59
C LYS A 890 18.91 36.73 73.36
N GLY A 891 18.61 37.48 74.40
CA GLY A 891 18.09 38.82 74.22
C GLY A 891 18.01 39.66 75.47
N ARG A 892 17.47 40.85 75.30
CA ARG A 892 17.15 41.79 76.37
C ARG A 892 15.78 42.43 76.13
N LEU A 893 15.05 42.63 77.22
CA LEU A 893 13.77 43.31 77.28
C LEU A 893 13.93 44.49 78.25
N LYS A 894 13.88 45.72 77.71
CA LYS A 894 13.99 46.94 78.50
C LYS A 894 12.64 47.66 78.55
N MET A 895 12.15 48.00 79.73
CA MET A 895 10.93 48.80 79.88
C MET A 895 11.22 50.25 79.46
N VAL A 896 10.51 50.75 78.44
CA VAL A 896 10.69 52.13 77.94
C VAL A 896 9.79 53.11 78.69
N GLU A 897 8.68 52.59 79.22
CA GLU A 897 7.74 53.25 80.13
C GLU A 897 7.28 52.26 81.21
N ASN A 898 6.42 52.71 82.13
CA ASN A 898 5.86 51.85 83.16
C ASN A 898 4.87 50.85 82.52
N ASN A 899 5.17 49.56 82.64
CA ASN A 899 4.28 48.50 82.18
C ASN A 899 3.35 48.07 83.32
N ARG A 900 2.08 48.46 83.22
CA ARG A 900 1.04 48.10 84.20
C ARG A 900 0.35 46.81 83.76
N ILE A 901 0.30 45.84 84.66
CA ILE A 901 -0.26 44.51 84.45
C ILE A 901 -1.38 44.32 85.47
N TYR A 902 -2.61 44.30 84.98
CA TYR A 902 -3.79 44.05 85.81
C TYR A 902 -4.11 42.56 85.74
N LEU A 903 -3.98 41.88 86.87
CA LEU A 903 -4.31 40.47 86.99
C LEU A 903 -5.81 40.30 87.21
N ARG A 904 -6.37 39.18 86.76
CA ARG A 904 -7.78 38.84 87.03
C ARG A 904 -8.09 38.62 88.51
N SER A 905 -7.06 38.44 89.34
CA SER A 905 -7.16 38.44 90.80
C SER A 905 -7.48 39.82 91.40
N GLY A 906 -7.55 40.89 90.59
CA GLY A 906 -7.78 42.27 91.03
C GLY A 906 -6.52 43.05 91.38
N ARG A 907 -5.34 42.40 91.35
CA ARG A 907 -4.05 43.03 91.67
C ARG A 907 -3.46 43.75 90.46
N GLU A 908 -2.89 44.94 90.70
CA GLU A 908 -2.06 45.67 89.75
C GLU A 908 -0.58 45.45 90.05
N ILE A 909 0.19 45.13 89.01
CA ILE A 909 1.64 45.01 89.06
C ILE A 909 2.22 45.99 88.05
N THR A 910 3.06 46.93 88.50
CA THR A 910 3.73 47.87 87.60
C THR A 910 5.22 47.57 87.50
N LEU A 911 5.70 47.23 86.31
CA LEU A 911 7.13 47.15 86.02
C LEU A 911 7.62 48.55 85.64
N ALA A 912 8.47 49.15 86.47
CA ALA A 912 8.90 50.52 86.28
C ALA A 912 9.78 50.67 85.03
N LYS A 913 9.78 51.88 84.46
CA LYS A 913 10.69 52.31 83.40
C LYS A 913 12.15 51.99 83.75
N ASP A 914 12.93 51.67 82.72
CA ASP A 914 14.34 51.28 82.78
C ASP A 914 14.63 49.92 83.42
N SER A 915 13.62 49.20 83.93
CA SER A 915 13.76 47.79 84.32
C SER A 915 14.26 46.95 83.14
N LEU A 916 15.26 46.11 83.38
CA LEU A 916 15.93 45.31 82.36
C LEU A 916 15.89 43.82 82.71
N ALA A 917 15.39 43.02 81.78
CA ALA A 917 15.56 41.57 81.80
C ALA A 917 16.45 41.15 80.63
N THR A 918 17.48 40.37 80.90
CA THR A 918 18.32 39.72 79.89
C THR A 918 18.13 38.23 79.97
N PHE A 919 18.15 37.54 78.85
CA PHE A 919 17.93 36.09 78.82
C PHE A 919 18.84 35.43 77.78
N SER A 920 19.28 34.20 78.09
CA SER A 920 20.15 33.38 77.24
C SER A 920 19.80 31.90 77.46
N GLY A 921 19.03 31.34 76.52
CA GLY A 921 18.38 30.05 76.67
C GLY A 921 17.38 30.08 77.83
N PRO A 922 17.42 29.10 78.74
CA PRO A 922 16.56 29.11 79.93
C PRO A 922 17.01 30.14 80.98
N ASN A 923 18.25 30.65 80.92
CA ASN A 923 18.78 31.54 81.96
C ASN A 923 18.24 32.94 81.77
N VAL A 924 17.60 33.49 82.80
CA VAL A 924 17.08 34.86 82.86
C VAL A 924 17.83 35.60 83.96
N ARG A 925 18.25 36.83 83.66
CA ARG A 925 18.90 37.74 84.60
C ARG A 925 18.12 39.05 84.63
N LEU A 926 17.69 39.42 85.82
CA LEU A 926 17.01 40.67 86.15
C LEU A 926 18.05 41.67 86.63
N VAL A 927 17.99 42.90 86.10
CA VAL A 927 18.85 44.01 86.51
C VAL A 927 17.96 45.21 86.80
N GLY A 928 17.91 45.61 88.07
CA GLY A 928 17.13 46.74 88.57
C GLY A 928 15.65 46.64 88.23
N VAL A 929 15.06 45.44 88.26
CA VAL A 929 13.65 45.26 87.92
C VAL A 929 12.80 45.74 89.08
N LYS A 930 12.23 46.94 88.96
CA LYS A 930 11.37 47.53 89.98
C LYS A 930 9.92 47.15 89.69
N VAL A 931 9.33 46.38 90.60
CA VAL A 931 7.92 45.99 90.60
C VAL A 931 7.19 46.82 91.65
N GLU A 932 6.38 47.78 91.22
CA GLU A 932 5.52 48.57 92.10
C GLU A 932 4.19 47.83 92.32
N MET A 933 3.76 47.73 93.57
CA MET A 933 2.53 47.08 94.00
C MET A 933 1.87 47.98 95.05
N GLU A 934 0.71 48.55 94.72
CA GLU A 934 -0.05 49.47 95.59
C GLU A 934 0.83 50.63 96.13
N ASP A 935 1.12 50.64 97.43
CA ASP A 935 1.85 51.71 98.14
C ASP A 935 3.37 51.43 98.25
N GLY A 936 3.85 50.30 97.72
CA GLY A 936 5.23 49.82 97.87
C GLY A 936 5.91 49.36 96.57
N PHE A 937 7.17 48.94 96.69
CA PHE A 937 7.90 48.35 95.56
C PHE A 937 8.87 47.24 95.97
N ILE A 938 9.13 46.37 95.00
CA ILE A 938 10.14 45.32 95.03
C ILE A 938 11.19 45.67 93.99
N LEU A 939 12.42 45.88 94.40
CA LEU A 939 13.55 45.93 93.47
C LEU A 939 14.18 44.54 93.39
N ALA A 940 14.18 43.94 92.21
CA ALA A 940 14.71 42.61 91.95
C ALA A 940 15.99 42.65 91.11
N ASP A 941 17.05 42.06 91.63
CA ASP A 941 18.35 41.90 90.99
C ASP A 941 18.84 40.46 91.16
N GLY A 942 19.24 39.80 90.08
CA GLY A 942 19.72 38.42 90.14
C GLY A 942 19.33 37.60 88.93
N GLY A 943 19.29 36.27 89.06
CA GLY A 943 18.96 35.40 87.94
C GLY A 943 18.30 34.10 88.34
N PHE A 944 17.76 33.41 87.34
CA PHE A 944 17.14 32.10 87.47
C PHE A 944 17.20 31.35 86.13
N THR A 945 17.07 30.03 86.17
CA THR A 945 16.92 29.17 85.00
C THR A 945 15.45 28.78 84.85
N TRP A 946 14.82 29.02 83.71
CA TRP A 946 13.44 28.63 83.45
C TRP A 946 13.38 27.19 82.93
N GLN A 947 12.80 26.27 83.71
CA GLN A 947 12.71 24.86 83.36
C GLN A 947 11.30 24.31 83.64
N LYS A 948 10.69 23.63 82.66
CA LYS A 948 9.35 23.00 82.77
C LYS A 948 8.26 23.94 83.31
N GLY A 949 8.29 25.22 82.90
CA GLY A 949 7.26 26.20 83.25
C GLY A 949 7.43 26.87 84.62
N ARG A 950 8.58 26.70 85.29
CA ARG A 950 8.91 27.35 86.56
C ARG A 950 10.37 27.82 86.60
N PRO A 951 10.70 28.84 87.40
CA PRO A 951 12.09 29.18 87.67
C PRO A 951 12.73 28.13 88.62
N VAL A 952 13.95 27.71 88.30
CA VAL A 952 14.86 26.85 89.09
C VAL A 952 16.24 27.53 89.12
N ASP A 953 17.18 27.03 89.92
CA ASP A 953 18.53 27.64 90.06
C ASP A 953 18.45 29.17 90.28
N MET A 954 17.54 29.58 91.17
CA MET A 954 17.23 30.97 91.43
C MET A 954 18.23 31.56 92.43
N ASP A 955 18.73 32.75 92.12
CA ASP A 955 19.48 33.61 93.03
C ASP A 955 19.06 35.05 92.75
N ILE A 956 18.03 35.53 93.46
CA ILE A 956 17.45 36.86 93.26
C ILE A 956 17.44 37.60 94.60
N ALA A 957 18.14 38.72 94.66
CA ALA A 957 18.01 39.70 95.72
C ALA A 957 16.75 40.54 95.47
N LEU A 958 15.88 40.60 96.46
CA LEU A 958 14.68 41.42 96.48
C LEU A 958 14.82 42.48 97.57
N GLN A 959 14.77 43.76 97.20
CA GLN A 959 14.63 44.84 98.18
C GLN A 959 13.17 45.25 98.23
N LEU A 960 12.52 44.93 99.34
CA LEU A 960 11.14 45.29 99.64
C LEU A 960 11.14 46.63 100.35
N ARG A 961 10.35 47.57 99.84
CA ARG A 961 10.15 48.89 100.45
C ARG A 961 8.66 49.19 100.47
N ASN A 962 8.14 49.42 101.68
CA ASN A 962 6.76 49.83 101.97
C ASN A 962 5.70 48.93 101.33
N LEU A 963 5.93 47.61 101.26
CA LEU A 963 4.91 46.70 100.73
C LEU A 963 3.80 46.55 101.75
N VAL A 964 2.60 46.99 101.41
CA VAL A 964 1.43 46.89 102.29
C VAL A 964 0.50 45.81 101.75
N GLU A 965 0.17 44.81 102.56
CA GLU A 965 -0.94 43.89 102.29
C GLU A 965 -2.12 44.30 103.19
N ARG A 966 -3.21 44.73 102.55
CA ARG A 966 -4.46 45.11 103.23
C ARG A 966 -5.50 44.00 103.10
N SER A 967 -5.96 43.51 104.23
CA SER A 967 -7.14 42.64 104.35
C SER A 967 -8.25 43.38 105.08
N SER A 968 -9.48 42.86 105.03
CA SER A 968 -10.61 43.43 105.79
C SER A 968 -10.42 43.44 107.31
N SER A 969 -9.39 42.76 107.83
CA SER A 969 -9.13 42.60 109.26
C SER A 969 -7.70 42.94 109.71
N TYR A 970 -6.79 43.29 108.80
CA TYR A 970 -5.41 43.70 109.16
C TYR A 970 -4.72 44.46 108.02
N GLU A 971 -3.71 45.26 108.38
CA GLU A 971 -2.75 45.89 107.47
C GLU A 971 -1.35 45.41 107.87
N PHE A 972 -0.62 44.83 106.92
CA PHE A 972 0.73 44.34 107.13
C PHE A 972 1.69 45.09 106.23
N GLU A 973 2.60 45.87 106.83
CA GLU A 973 3.68 46.53 106.10
C GLU A 973 4.97 45.72 106.19
N MET A 974 5.57 45.45 105.03
CA MET A 974 6.81 44.69 104.90
C MET A 974 7.90 45.55 104.25
N MET A 975 8.98 45.73 105.00
CA MET A 975 10.25 46.27 104.51
C MET A 975 11.35 45.27 104.81
N GLY A 976 12.25 45.06 103.86
CA GLY A 976 13.33 44.11 104.06
C GLY A 976 14.16 43.89 102.81
N ASN A 977 15.30 43.23 102.97
CA ASN A 977 16.04 42.68 101.85
C ASN A 977 15.91 41.16 101.96
N LEU A 978 15.26 40.53 101.00
CA LEU A 978 15.12 39.08 100.92
C LEU A 978 16.06 38.56 99.83
N ARG A 979 16.54 37.32 99.98
CA ARG A 979 17.22 36.62 98.89
C ARG A 979 16.49 35.33 98.60
N LEU A 980 15.90 35.26 97.41
CA LEU A 980 15.31 34.03 96.91
C LEU A 980 16.43 33.13 96.38
N PHE A 981 16.62 31.98 97.02
CA PHE A 981 17.60 30.99 96.60
C PHE A 981 16.94 29.62 96.38
N CYS A 982 17.23 29.00 95.24
CA CYS A 982 16.79 27.65 94.90
C CYS A 982 17.86 26.98 94.05
N GLN A 983 18.23 25.73 94.36
CA GLN A 983 19.20 24.95 93.56
C GLN A 983 18.52 23.67 93.06
N GLY A 984 18.57 23.41 91.75
CA GLY A 984 17.94 22.23 91.14
C GLY A 984 16.42 22.20 91.29
N ASN A 985 15.88 21.05 91.71
CA ASN A 985 14.43 20.84 91.91
C ASN A 985 13.96 21.06 93.36
N ASP A 986 14.85 21.53 94.23
CA ASP A 986 14.55 21.74 95.63
C ASP A 986 13.43 22.79 95.81
N PRO A 987 12.62 22.70 96.88
CA PRO A 987 11.62 23.71 97.15
C PRO A 987 12.26 25.10 97.33
N LEU A 988 11.58 26.13 96.81
CA LEU A 988 12.00 27.52 96.93
C LEU A 988 12.28 27.84 98.40
N THR A 989 13.54 28.15 98.72
CA THR A 989 13.93 28.47 100.10
C THR A 989 14.05 29.99 100.22
N LEU A 990 13.26 30.60 101.10
CA LEU A 990 13.33 32.02 101.42
C LEU A 990 14.46 32.23 102.44
N ARG A 991 15.45 33.08 102.15
CA ARG A 991 16.52 33.46 103.09
C ARG A 991 16.55 34.94 103.37
#